data_AF-A0A1V6LPH7-F1
#
_entry.id   AF-A0A1V6LPH7-F1
#
_cell.length_a   1.000
_cell.length_b   1.000
_cell.length_c   1.000
_cell.angle_alpha   90.00
_cell.angle_beta   90.00
_cell.angle_gamma   90.00
#
_symmetry.space_group_name_H-M   'P 1'
#
loop_
_entity.id
_entity.type
_entity.pdbx_description
1 polymer ?
#
loop_
_entity_poly.entity_id
_entity_poly.type
_entity_poly.pdbx_seq_one_letter_code
_entity_poly.pdbx_strand_id
1 'polypeptide(L)'
;MRITTNKYLIAALLLALIFHGAGVFFTIEKTYDALIHLFFADHYANSWWDPWEPRWYTGFSVMTYPPLVHQLIALFSYIGGLKFGLFVCCFVAIILFTTGAYRYGKLMTGNRDIAGFTALIAVFSSSFIETLHVFGQLPSLFGVSMLMHAMPEVYKYIKTGKAKFYLVCMSMMAFTITSHHVTPLFGMVFFIAPLMGTVVMDVASEKAGSFKAVRLAHFMEALKPCLPRIIIFGLSVVFCLVMLILPYWITTHNEPITQVPIPHGSRDNFFEVTSSGLAFFIIPWGFIMFIFPYLYYRFFSKRFIFFGLSFAMLSLLGTGGTTPLPRMLLGDTAFNILTLDRFTLWGSIMALPFYGEFLYRFAHTDLKALIQKKVGSVAHRAIGAVVGFLIIFNAVSIVNLGYFKPLQPQKINMQPIINFLQADEHYKWRYLTLGFGDQMAWLSANTDALQIDGNYHSARRLPELTTRAVERLENAKFLGVEGLGSLQQFLTVPDKYNIKFIFSNDKFYDPILYFCGWERIKPLANGIAVWQRLGIKPIPDIKPYKDYPRYQRLMWGIIPVSTVLIALFVNIRLIVISAFKLKKIEPNAYEKFKVETNGFKPKLAGLMGAWFLFTLGCIFYIIYLFFIQSQEQISPENVILAYHDDLDFKRFKKAHSYYDADYGKTFDQFMLETSVSDGLLNSYGKLNDVSFDIFERTENHAKAKVYTEYITPLTYVRDTTVYELNKKKDGKWYIVPEVFDVDIPNEQLFSVAEPKYKNHGRRRVTTQQTFHEDIVPQPVVEVLEAKLIENNNQYYIIGRLQNIDNLPADIDLKSTIYSRKDKELGVYNAQNFVKHKLLPKEHTVFKIHFEAVAWQKIKDSIPAVFDPNTFSPMVWEDVPSKYDLQVAANGSSQDLYREITLNDLKVENGKVSGYLYNYGISDVTIPQLLISYYNNNNELVWVQEDIVMQTIRPQRKSPFEFQLENFDCYFNYHQEKDNWFVNGLPNDDIKQKYLEYRNDSLFYKDFISVEGDIYSKIKIEINNYIGSPD
;
A
#
# COMPACT_ATOMS: atom_id res chain seq x y z
N MET A 1 -50.22 11.95 -18.60
CA MET A 1 -50.54 11.80 -17.15
C MET A 1 -49.96 12.96 -16.36
N ARG A 2 -50.57 13.38 -15.24
CA ARG A 2 -49.92 14.26 -14.25
C ARG A 2 -48.73 13.51 -13.65
N ILE A 3 -47.61 14.19 -13.41
CA ILE A 3 -46.39 13.59 -12.83
C ILE A 3 -46.68 13.20 -11.38
N THR A 4 -46.91 11.91 -11.14
CA THR A 4 -46.90 11.32 -9.80
C THR A 4 -45.46 11.02 -9.41
N THR A 5 -45.01 11.49 -8.25
CA THR A 5 -43.68 11.18 -7.73
C THR A 5 -43.65 9.70 -7.33
N ASN A 6 -42.59 8.97 -7.66
CA ASN A 6 -42.50 7.56 -7.29
C ASN A 6 -42.10 7.45 -5.82
N LYS A 7 -42.98 6.85 -5.00
CA LYS A 7 -42.77 6.72 -3.55
C LYS A 7 -41.48 5.96 -3.19
N TYR A 8 -41.11 4.94 -3.98
CA TYR A 8 -39.91 4.14 -3.73
C TYR A 8 -38.63 4.92 -4.02
N LEU A 9 -38.64 5.82 -5.02
CA LEU A 9 -37.50 6.70 -5.27
C LEU A 9 -37.27 7.69 -4.12
N ILE A 10 -38.34 8.28 -3.57
CA ILE A 10 -38.23 9.16 -2.40
C ILE A 10 -37.67 8.37 -1.21
N ALA A 11 -38.22 7.19 -0.95
CA ALA A 11 -37.72 6.31 0.11
C ALA A 11 -36.25 5.95 -0.09
N ALA A 12 -35.83 5.62 -1.33
CA ALA A 12 -34.44 5.33 -1.65
C ALA A 12 -33.52 6.52 -1.37
N LEU A 13 -33.91 7.74 -1.77
CA LEU A 13 -33.11 8.95 -1.50
C LEU A 13 -32.97 9.25 0.00
N LEU A 14 -34.06 9.13 0.76
CA LEU A 14 -34.04 9.31 2.21
C LEU A 14 -33.15 8.25 2.88
N LEU A 15 -33.32 6.97 2.51
CA LEU A 15 -32.49 5.89 3.03
C LEU A 15 -31.02 6.06 2.64
N ALA A 16 -30.73 6.50 1.42
CA ALA A 16 -29.36 6.73 0.97
C ALA A 16 -28.68 7.84 1.78
N LEU A 17 -29.37 8.96 2.01
CA LEU A 17 -28.85 10.06 2.81
C LEU A 17 -28.75 9.71 4.29
N ILE A 18 -29.67 8.93 4.85
CA ILE A 18 -29.59 8.50 6.25
C ILE A 18 -28.46 7.47 6.43
N PHE A 19 -28.44 6.42 5.61
CA PHE A 19 -27.49 5.33 5.75
C PHE A 19 -26.07 5.73 5.34
N HIS A 20 -25.87 6.14 4.08
CA HIS A 20 -24.55 6.53 3.61
C HIS A 20 -24.14 7.89 4.16
N GLY A 21 -25.07 8.84 4.22
CA GLY A 21 -24.77 10.19 4.70
C GLY A 21 -24.35 10.24 6.17
N ALA A 22 -24.90 9.38 7.04
CA ALA A 22 -24.35 9.19 8.37
C ALA A 22 -23.04 8.39 8.34
N GLY A 23 -22.97 7.33 7.53
CA GLY A 23 -21.81 6.44 7.45
C GLY A 23 -20.52 7.12 6.98
N VAL A 24 -20.59 8.10 6.06
CA VAL A 24 -19.40 8.77 5.52
C VAL A 24 -18.61 9.50 6.60
N PHE A 25 -19.24 10.05 7.64
CA PHE A 25 -18.54 10.72 8.73
C PHE A 25 -17.61 9.79 9.53
N PHE A 26 -17.91 8.48 9.56
CA PHE A 26 -17.13 7.50 10.29
C PHE A 26 -16.13 6.73 9.43
N THR A 27 -16.40 6.64 8.13
CA THR A 27 -15.69 5.75 7.21
C THR A 27 -14.79 6.48 6.23
N ILE A 28 -15.20 7.64 5.68
CA ILE A 28 -14.54 8.20 4.48
C ILE A 28 -13.06 8.51 4.71
N GLU A 29 -12.69 9.05 5.87
CA GLU A 29 -11.29 9.38 6.21
C GLU A 29 -10.42 8.14 6.42
N LYS A 30 -11.03 6.95 6.58
CA LYS A 30 -10.33 5.66 6.77
C LYS A 30 -10.28 4.82 5.49
N THR A 31 -10.81 5.34 4.39
CA THR A 31 -10.77 4.66 3.09
C THR A 31 -9.41 4.83 2.43
N TYR A 32 -9.14 3.98 1.43
CA TYR A 32 -7.87 3.95 0.70
C TYR A 32 -7.57 5.28 -0.05
N ASP A 33 -8.51 5.74 -0.88
CA ASP A 33 -8.24 6.81 -1.85
C ASP A 33 -8.69 8.21 -1.40
N ALA A 34 -9.52 8.34 -0.36
CA ALA A 34 -10.15 9.63 -0.04
C ALA A 34 -9.13 10.72 0.34
N LEU A 35 -8.07 10.37 1.07
CA LEU A 35 -7.03 11.33 1.46
C LEU A 35 -6.16 11.76 0.27
N ILE A 36 -6.00 10.89 -0.72
CA ILE A 36 -5.34 11.22 -2.00
C ILE A 36 -6.17 12.27 -2.75
N HIS A 37 -7.50 12.10 -2.78
CA HIS A 37 -8.39 13.08 -3.40
C HIS A 37 -8.38 14.44 -2.67
N LEU A 38 -8.17 14.46 -1.35
CA LEU A 38 -7.95 15.70 -0.60
C LEU A 38 -6.64 16.37 -0.98
N PHE A 39 -5.56 15.62 -1.16
CA PHE A 39 -4.27 16.15 -1.61
C PHE A 39 -4.36 16.81 -2.99
N PHE A 40 -5.00 16.15 -3.96
CA PHE A 40 -5.24 16.77 -5.27
C PHE A 40 -6.16 18.00 -5.19
N ALA A 41 -7.18 17.96 -4.33
CA ALA A 41 -8.05 19.11 -4.14
C ALA A 41 -7.31 20.31 -3.50
N ASP A 42 -6.40 20.04 -2.56
CA ASP A 42 -5.53 21.06 -1.97
C ASP A 42 -4.66 21.75 -3.02
N HIS A 43 -4.06 20.98 -3.93
CA HIS A 43 -3.32 21.53 -5.06
C HIS A 43 -4.17 22.52 -5.87
N TYR A 44 -5.41 22.17 -6.24
CA TYR A 44 -6.29 23.09 -6.96
C TYR A 44 -6.74 24.28 -6.11
N ALA A 45 -6.89 24.11 -4.79
CA ALA A 45 -7.26 25.19 -3.88
C ALA A 45 -6.18 26.26 -3.80
N ASN A 46 -4.90 25.88 -3.78
CA ASN A 46 -3.77 26.81 -3.66
C ASN A 46 -3.18 27.26 -5.01
N SER A 47 -3.20 26.38 -6.01
CA SER A 47 -2.43 26.50 -7.25
C SER A 47 -3.24 26.12 -8.50
N TRP A 48 -4.49 26.57 -8.60
CA TRP A 48 -5.46 26.18 -9.65
C TRP A 48 -4.91 26.12 -11.10
N TRP A 49 -4.04 27.07 -11.46
CA TRP A 49 -3.51 27.23 -12.82
C TRP A 49 -2.14 26.60 -13.03
N ASP A 50 -1.47 26.13 -11.99
CA ASP A 50 -0.14 25.55 -12.07
C ASP A 50 -0.24 24.02 -12.06
N PRO A 51 0.05 23.31 -13.16
CA PRO A 51 -0.11 21.86 -13.21
C PRO A 51 0.98 21.08 -12.45
N TRP A 52 1.99 21.77 -11.92
CA TRP A 52 3.13 21.15 -11.27
C TRP A 52 2.88 21.00 -9.76
N GLU A 53 2.95 19.78 -9.26
CA GLU A 53 2.82 19.47 -7.84
C GLU A 53 4.17 19.02 -7.28
N PRO A 54 4.89 19.85 -6.50
CA PRO A 54 6.25 19.57 -6.04
C PRO A 54 6.34 18.66 -4.81
N ARG A 55 5.24 18.41 -4.09
CA ARG A 55 5.29 17.79 -2.75
C ARG A 55 5.59 16.30 -2.73
N TRP A 56 5.37 15.57 -3.83
CA TRP A 56 5.68 14.14 -3.95
C TRP A 56 6.68 13.86 -5.08
N TYR A 57 7.48 12.81 -4.92
CA TYR A 57 8.36 12.25 -5.96
C TYR A 57 9.32 13.25 -6.62
N THR A 58 9.70 14.33 -5.92
CA THR A 58 10.47 15.48 -6.45
C THR A 58 9.72 16.37 -7.44
N GLY A 59 8.44 16.09 -7.65
CA GLY A 59 7.52 16.85 -8.46
C GLY A 59 6.92 16.04 -9.61
N PHE A 60 5.64 16.26 -9.87
CA PHE A 60 4.91 15.62 -10.97
C PHE A 60 3.79 16.50 -11.51
N SER A 61 3.24 16.13 -12.67
CA SER A 61 2.11 16.85 -13.25
C SER A 61 0.77 16.32 -12.75
N VAL A 62 -0.09 17.19 -12.20
CA VAL A 62 -1.48 16.81 -11.88
C VAL A 62 -2.33 16.57 -13.13
N MET A 63 -1.84 16.93 -14.32
CA MET A 63 -2.50 16.61 -15.60
C MET A 63 -2.52 15.11 -15.90
N THR A 64 -1.87 14.29 -15.10
CA THR A 64 -1.88 12.82 -15.21
C THR A 64 -3.08 12.17 -14.52
N TYR A 65 -4.01 12.93 -13.91
CA TYR A 65 -5.23 12.37 -13.31
C TYR A 65 -6.48 13.25 -13.58
N PRO A 66 -7.66 12.68 -13.95
CA PRO A 66 -8.88 13.46 -14.22
C PRO A 66 -9.26 14.46 -13.12
N PRO A 67 -9.43 15.75 -13.44
CA PRO A 67 -9.38 16.79 -12.42
C PRO A 67 -10.74 17.14 -11.81
N LEU A 68 -11.87 16.76 -12.43
CA LEU A 68 -13.15 17.38 -12.13
C LEU A 68 -13.57 17.22 -10.65
N VAL A 69 -13.49 16.01 -10.11
CA VAL A 69 -13.93 15.77 -8.72
C VAL A 69 -13.03 16.50 -7.73
N HIS A 70 -11.72 16.57 -7.99
CA HIS A 70 -10.77 17.31 -7.15
C HIS A 70 -11.01 18.81 -7.21
N GLN A 71 -11.27 19.34 -8.41
CA GLN A 71 -11.64 20.74 -8.63
C GLN A 71 -12.95 21.09 -7.91
N LEU A 72 -13.94 20.18 -7.88
CA LEU A 72 -15.17 20.40 -7.12
C LEU A 72 -14.92 20.43 -5.60
N ILE A 73 -14.11 19.49 -5.07
CA ILE A 73 -13.71 19.50 -3.66
C ILE A 73 -12.98 20.80 -3.31
N ALA A 74 -12.06 21.25 -4.18
CA ALA A 74 -11.34 22.51 -4.03
C ALA A 74 -12.28 23.73 -4.04
N LEU A 75 -13.28 23.78 -4.93
CA LEU A 75 -14.25 24.87 -4.94
C LEU A 75 -15.11 24.90 -3.67
N PHE A 76 -15.51 23.75 -3.14
CA PHE A 76 -16.25 23.67 -1.89
C PHE A 76 -15.37 23.88 -0.64
N SER A 77 -14.05 23.72 -0.75
CA SER A 77 -13.13 23.92 0.38
C SER A 77 -13.12 25.38 0.85
N TYR A 78 -13.41 26.33 -0.04
CA TYR A 78 -13.56 27.75 0.33
C TYR A 78 -14.75 28.04 1.26
N ILE A 79 -15.69 27.11 1.42
CA ILE A 79 -16.84 27.27 2.32
C ILE A 79 -16.54 26.74 3.72
N GLY A 80 -15.87 25.59 3.84
CA GLY A 80 -15.72 24.88 5.13
C GLY A 80 -14.45 24.03 5.25
N GLY A 81 -13.44 24.28 4.42
CA GLY A 81 -12.20 23.51 4.34
C GLY A 81 -12.28 22.26 3.45
N LEU A 82 -11.13 21.66 3.17
CA LEU A 82 -11.00 20.52 2.25
C LEU A 82 -11.90 19.34 2.61
N LYS A 83 -11.98 19.00 3.90
CA LYS A 83 -12.85 17.92 4.40
C LYS A 83 -14.32 18.19 4.14
N PHE A 84 -14.79 19.43 4.35
CA PHE A 84 -16.15 19.82 4.02
C PHE A 84 -16.44 19.61 2.53
N GLY A 85 -15.51 20.03 1.65
CA GLY A 85 -15.64 19.81 0.21
C GLY A 85 -15.74 18.32 -0.17
N LEU A 86 -14.95 17.46 0.48
CA LEU A 86 -15.03 16.00 0.31
C LEU A 86 -16.40 15.46 0.69
N PHE A 87 -16.90 15.82 1.89
CA PHE A 87 -18.22 15.36 2.35
C PHE A 87 -19.34 15.83 1.42
N VAL A 88 -19.32 17.10 0.98
CA VAL A 88 -20.30 17.63 0.01
C VAL A 88 -20.28 16.82 -1.29
N CYS A 89 -19.10 16.53 -1.84
CA CYS A 89 -18.98 15.71 -3.03
C CYS A 89 -19.46 14.27 -2.82
N CYS A 90 -19.25 13.67 -1.63
CA CYS A 90 -19.83 12.37 -1.28
C CYS A 90 -21.37 12.40 -1.29
N PHE A 91 -22.01 13.41 -0.69
CA PHE A 91 -23.47 13.54 -0.73
C PHE A 91 -24.00 13.68 -2.16
N VAL A 92 -23.32 14.47 -3.00
CA VAL A 92 -23.66 14.61 -4.42
C VAL A 92 -23.54 13.26 -5.13
N ALA A 93 -22.46 12.50 -4.90
CA ALA A 93 -22.27 11.18 -5.48
C ALA A 93 -23.38 10.19 -5.08
N ILE A 94 -23.77 10.17 -3.79
CA ILE A 94 -24.85 9.30 -3.29
C ILE A 94 -26.18 9.60 -4.00
N ILE A 95 -26.51 10.89 -4.13
CA ILE A 95 -27.75 11.33 -4.81
C ILE A 95 -27.69 10.94 -6.29
N LEU A 96 -26.60 11.26 -6.98
CA LEU A 96 -26.41 10.95 -8.39
C LEU A 96 -26.44 9.44 -8.65
N PHE A 97 -25.83 8.63 -7.78
CA PHE A 97 -25.86 7.18 -7.95
C PHE A 97 -27.29 6.64 -7.83
N THR A 98 -28.02 7.06 -6.79
CA THR A 98 -29.39 6.62 -6.51
C THR A 98 -30.36 7.04 -7.62
N THR A 99 -30.30 8.29 -8.08
CA THR A 99 -31.14 8.77 -9.18
C THR A 99 -30.72 8.19 -10.53
N GLY A 100 -29.42 7.93 -10.72
CA GLY A 100 -28.87 7.27 -11.90
C GLY A 100 -29.40 5.84 -12.01
N ALA A 101 -29.33 5.07 -10.93
CA ALA A 101 -29.86 3.71 -10.85
C ALA A 101 -31.37 3.67 -11.13
N TYR A 102 -32.16 4.63 -10.61
CA TYR A 102 -33.58 4.77 -10.95
C TYR A 102 -33.79 4.95 -12.46
N ARG A 103 -33.06 5.90 -13.07
CA ARG A 103 -33.19 6.21 -14.50
C ARG A 103 -32.77 5.03 -15.38
N TYR A 104 -31.69 4.35 -15.01
CA TYR A 104 -31.21 3.15 -15.69
C TYR A 104 -32.22 2.00 -15.55
N GLY A 105 -32.73 1.75 -14.34
CA GLY A 105 -33.80 0.77 -14.09
C GLY A 105 -35.05 1.03 -14.92
N LYS A 106 -35.45 2.30 -15.03
CA LYS A 106 -36.61 2.72 -15.85
C LYS A 106 -36.37 2.53 -17.34
N LEU A 107 -35.16 2.81 -17.84
CA LEU A 107 -34.77 2.58 -19.23
C LEU A 107 -34.87 1.10 -19.59
N MET A 108 -34.28 0.24 -18.76
CA MET A 108 -34.22 -1.20 -19.03
C MET A 108 -35.62 -1.82 -18.95
N THR A 109 -36.40 -1.51 -17.92
CA THR A 109 -37.64 -2.25 -17.63
C THR A 109 -38.91 -1.57 -18.16
N GLY A 110 -38.85 -0.30 -18.54
CA GLY A 110 -40.03 0.49 -18.92
C GLY A 110 -41.05 0.67 -17.80
N ASN A 111 -40.74 0.28 -16.56
CA ASN A 111 -41.66 0.25 -15.43
C ASN A 111 -41.14 1.14 -14.29
N ARG A 112 -41.97 2.08 -13.83
CA ARG A 112 -41.61 3.05 -12.78
C ARG A 112 -41.47 2.41 -11.40
N ASP A 113 -42.25 1.37 -11.11
CA ASP A 113 -42.20 0.70 -9.80
C ASP A 113 -40.97 -0.18 -9.69
N ILE A 114 -40.64 -0.92 -10.76
CA ILE A 114 -39.39 -1.66 -10.85
C ILE A 114 -38.19 -0.71 -10.73
N ALA A 115 -38.20 0.42 -11.44
CA ALA A 115 -37.17 1.45 -11.30
C ALA A 115 -37.02 1.97 -9.87
N GLY A 116 -38.14 2.11 -9.15
CA GLY A 116 -38.15 2.46 -7.73
C GLY A 116 -37.47 1.40 -6.85
N PHE A 117 -37.74 0.12 -7.11
CA PHE A 117 -37.04 -1.00 -6.46
C PHE A 117 -35.55 -1.05 -6.83
N THR A 118 -35.19 -0.75 -8.08
CA THR A 118 -33.79 -0.60 -8.52
C THR A 118 -33.08 0.48 -7.73
N ALA A 119 -33.73 1.62 -7.47
CA ALA A 119 -33.16 2.69 -6.64
C ALA A 119 -32.98 2.24 -5.19
N LEU A 120 -33.98 1.57 -4.59
CA LEU A 120 -33.90 1.05 -3.22
C LEU A 120 -32.74 0.07 -3.06
N ILE A 121 -32.59 -0.87 -4.00
CA ILE A 121 -31.53 -1.86 -3.89
C ILE A 121 -30.15 -1.30 -4.21
N ALA A 122 -30.07 -0.25 -5.03
CA ALA A 122 -28.82 0.45 -5.31
C ALA A 122 -28.20 1.06 -4.03
N VAL A 123 -29.03 1.53 -3.09
CA VAL A 123 -28.58 2.01 -1.77
C VAL A 123 -27.85 0.89 -1.01
N PHE A 124 -28.38 -0.33 -1.05
CA PHE A 124 -27.78 -1.48 -0.36
C PHE A 124 -26.89 -2.33 -1.28
N SER A 125 -26.45 -1.78 -2.41
CA SER A 125 -25.59 -2.49 -3.35
C SER A 125 -24.20 -2.64 -2.75
N SER A 126 -23.74 -3.88 -2.57
CA SER A 126 -22.45 -4.21 -1.95
C SER A 126 -21.30 -3.46 -2.63
N SER A 127 -21.28 -3.43 -3.97
CA SER A 127 -20.26 -2.74 -4.75
C SER A 127 -20.28 -1.22 -4.60
N PHE A 128 -21.44 -0.58 -4.42
CA PHE A 128 -21.50 0.87 -4.15
C PHE A 128 -20.98 1.19 -2.76
N ILE A 129 -21.39 0.38 -1.77
CA ILE A 129 -20.96 0.52 -0.38
C ILE A 129 -19.45 0.36 -0.28
N GLU A 130 -18.90 -0.67 -0.90
CA GLU A 130 -17.46 -0.92 -0.92
C GLU A 130 -16.70 0.22 -1.60
N THR A 131 -17.14 0.65 -2.80
CA THR A 131 -16.49 1.76 -3.52
C THR A 131 -16.47 3.06 -2.70
N LEU A 132 -17.53 3.35 -1.94
CA LEU A 132 -17.65 4.58 -1.14
C LEU A 132 -17.00 4.48 0.25
N HIS A 133 -17.28 3.41 1.00
CA HIS A 133 -16.96 3.28 2.43
C HIS A 133 -15.72 2.43 2.71
N VAL A 134 -15.19 1.70 1.72
CA VAL A 134 -13.95 0.90 1.84
C VAL A 134 -12.84 1.55 1.00
N PHE A 135 -13.09 1.77 -0.29
CA PHE A 135 -12.06 2.31 -1.20
C PHE A 135 -12.03 3.84 -1.28
N GLY A 136 -13.17 4.53 -1.18
CA GLY A 136 -13.23 6.00 -1.27
C GLY A 136 -13.07 6.55 -2.68
N GLN A 137 -13.33 5.74 -3.72
CA GLN A 137 -13.10 6.06 -5.14
C GLN A 137 -14.16 7.02 -5.72
N LEU A 138 -14.11 8.28 -5.29
CA LEU A 138 -15.12 9.27 -5.62
C LEU A 138 -15.20 9.62 -7.12
N PRO A 139 -14.09 9.76 -7.87
CA PRO A 139 -14.11 9.95 -9.33
C PRO A 139 -14.87 8.84 -10.08
N SER A 140 -14.65 7.58 -9.69
CA SER A 140 -15.36 6.42 -10.27
C SER A 140 -16.86 6.49 -10.02
N LEU A 141 -17.27 6.86 -8.81
CA LEU A 141 -18.69 7.02 -8.43
C LEU A 141 -19.36 8.14 -9.22
N PHE A 142 -18.73 9.30 -9.37
CA PHE A 142 -19.24 10.38 -10.20
C PHE A 142 -19.40 9.95 -11.66
N GLY A 143 -18.37 9.29 -12.22
CA GLY A 143 -18.37 8.81 -13.59
C GLY A 143 -19.49 7.80 -13.87
N VAL A 144 -19.62 6.75 -13.05
CA VAL A 144 -20.63 5.70 -13.29
C VAL A 144 -22.05 6.21 -13.04
N SER A 145 -22.23 7.09 -12.06
CA SER A 145 -23.53 7.72 -11.78
C SER A 145 -24.01 8.56 -12.96
N MET A 146 -23.11 9.35 -13.56
CA MET A 146 -23.46 10.17 -14.71
C MET A 146 -23.57 9.37 -16.01
N LEU A 147 -22.83 8.27 -16.16
CA LEU A 147 -23.06 7.30 -17.23
C LEU A 147 -24.48 6.74 -17.19
N MET A 148 -24.97 6.31 -16.02
CA MET A 148 -26.36 5.84 -15.85
C MET A 148 -27.40 6.92 -16.18
N HIS A 149 -27.10 8.19 -15.90
CA HIS A 149 -27.96 9.31 -16.29
C HIS A 149 -27.95 9.57 -17.80
N ALA A 150 -26.80 9.37 -18.46
CA ALA A 150 -26.63 9.57 -19.89
C ALA A 150 -27.37 8.49 -20.72
N MET A 151 -27.33 7.22 -20.28
CA MET A 151 -27.90 6.08 -21.00
C MET A 151 -29.35 6.29 -21.51
N PRO A 152 -30.33 6.74 -20.69
CA PRO A 152 -31.67 7.01 -21.19
C PRO A 152 -31.73 8.05 -22.32
N GLU A 153 -30.85 9.04 -22.29
CA GLU A 153 -30.83 10.10 -23.30
C GLU A 153 -30.12 9.65 -24.57
N VAL A 154 -29.07 8.82 -24.45
CA VAL A 154 -28.45 8.11 -25.59
C VAL A 154 -29.49 7.25 -26.31
N TYR A 155 -30.27 6.46 -25.57
CA TYR A 155 -31.36 5.66 -26.15
C TYR A 155 -32.33 6.53 -26.95
N LYS A 156 -32.79 7.64 -26.36
CA LYS A 156 -33.76 8.54 -27.01
C LYS A 156 -33.18 9.20 -28.25
N TYR A 157 -31.91 9.61 -28.22
CA TYR A 157 -31.26 10.19 -29.39
C TYR A 157 -31.17 9.17 -30.54
N ILE A 158 -30.65 7.97 -30.29
CA ILE A 158 -30.49 6.96 -31.35
C ILE A 158 -31.85 6.59 -31.93
N LYS A 159 -32.87 6.38 -31.08
CA LYS A 159 -34.21 6.01 -31.54
C LYS A 159 -34.92 7.15 -32.31
N THR A 160 -34.84 8.39 -31.83
CA THR A 160 -35.66 9.50 -32.37
C THR A 160 -34.94 10.48 -33.30
N GLY A 161 -33.62 10.57 -33.23
CA GLY A 161 -32.81 11.54 -33.98
C GLY A 161 -32.92 12.99 -33.51
N LYS A 162 -33.63 13.29 -32.41
CA LYS A 162 -33.86 14.68 -31.96
C LYS A 162 -32.59 15.27 -31.33
N ALA A 163 -32.15 16.43 -31.85
CA ALA A 163 -30.93 17.13 -31.40
C ALA A 163 -30.89 17.44 -29.89
N LYS A 164 -32.05 17.73 -29.27
CA LYS A 164 -32.10 17.97 -27.81
C LYS A 164 -31.56 16.81 -26.98
N PHE A 165 -31.80 15.57 -27.40
CA PHE A 165 -31.33 14.40 -26.66
C PHE A 165 -29.84 14.16 -26.87
N TYR A 166 -29.34 14.49 -28.07
CA TYR A 166 -27.92 14.51 -28.37
C TYR A 166 -27.17 15.50 -27.47
N LEU A 167 -27.63 16.76 -27.39
CA LEU A 167 -26.99 17.77 -26.54
C LEU A 167 -26.98 17.36 -25.07
N VAL A 168 -28.10 16.81 -24.57
CA VAL A 168 -28.18 16.33 -23.18
C VAL A 168 -27.23 15.16 -22.95
N CYS A 169 -27.25 14.12 -23.79
CA CYS A 169 -26.38 12.97 -23.56
C CYS A 169 -24.90 13.33 -23.70
N MET A 170 -24.53 14.17 -24.67
CA MET A 170 -23.15 14.64 -24.82
C MET A 170 -22.69 15.48 -23.63
N SER A 171 -23.55 16.34 -23.06
CA SER A 171 -23.21 17.10 -21.84
C SER A 171 -22.94 16.18 -20.64
N MET A 172 -23.71 15.10 -20.48
CA MET A 172 -23.50 14.12 -19.42
C MET A 172 -22.28 13.24 -19.67
N MET A 173 -22.01 12.86 -20.93
CA MET A 173 -20.80 12.11 -21.29
C MET A 173 -19.54 12.95 -21.08
N ALA A 174 -19.57 14.24 -21.40
CA ALA A 174 -18.47 15.18 -21.13
C ALA A 174 -18.14 15.23 -19.64
N PHE A 175 -19.16 15.37 -18.78
CA PHE A 175 -19.00 15.29 -17.32
C PHE A 175 -18.36 13.97 -16.88
N THR A 176 -18.83 12.84 -17.41
CA THR A 176 -18.29 11.51 -17.08
C THR A 176 -16.80 11.40 -17.45
N ILE A 177 -16.42 11.91 -18.63
CA ILE A 177 -15.03 11.92 -19.11
C ILE A 177 -14.12 12.72 -18.20
N THR A 178 -14.52 13.94 -17.83
CA THR A 178 -13.71 14.81 -16.99
C THR A 178 -13.69 14.38 -15.52
N SER A 179 -14.68 13.58 -15.09
CA SER A 179 -14.70 12.94 -13.76
C SER A 179 -13.73 11.77 -13.67
N HIS A 180 -13.82 10.80 -14.60
CA HIS A 180 -12.95 9.63 -14.61
C HIS A 180 -12.94 9.00 -16.00
N HIS A 181 -11.88 9.26 -16.78
CA HIS A 181 -11.80 8.93 -18.21
C HIS A 181 -11.81 7.43 -18.54
N VAL A 182 -11.43 6.56 -17.60
CA VAL A 182 -11.49 5.09 -17.78
C VAL A 182 -12.94 4.60 -17.74
N THR A 183 -13.82 5.22 -16.93
CA THR A 183 -15.25 4.86 -16.87
C THR A 183 -15.96 5.00 -18.21
N PRO A 184 -15.85 6.08 -19.00
CA PRO A 184 -16.44 6.16 -20.32
C PRO A 184 -15.70 5.31 -21.35
N LEU A 185 -14.39 5.07 -21.24
CA LEU A 185 -13.69 4.17 -22.17
C LEU A 185 -14.29 2.76 -22.14
N PHE A 186 -14.35 2.14 -20.96
CA PHE A 186 -14.97 0.83 -20.79
C PHE A 186 -16.50 0.89 -20.76
N GLY A 187 -17.07 1.99 -20.27
CA GLY A 187 -18.52 2.22 -20.27
C GLY A 187 -19.10 2.31 -21.68
N MET A 188 -18.32 2.83 -22.65
CA MET A 188 -18.71 2.81 -24.05
C MET A 188 -18.81 1.39 -24.57
N VAL A 189 -17.87 0.51 -24.20
CA VAL A 189 -17.84 -0.90 -24.62
C VAL A 189 -18.93 -1.72 -23.92
N PHE A 190 -19.04 -1.61 -22.58
CA PHE A 190 -19.87 -2.52 -21.79
C PHE A 190 -21.27 -2.00 -21.47
N PHE A 191 -21.54 -0.69 -21.56
CA PHE A 191 -22.88 -0.15 -21.29
C PHE A 191 -23.50 0.49 -22.53
N ILE A 192 -22.77 1.36 -23.24
CA ILE A 192 -23.34 2.13 -24.33
C ILE A 192 -23.45 1.32 -25.63
N ALA A 193 -22.46 0.53 -26.00
CA ALA A 193 -22.56 -0.36 -27.16
C ALA A 193 -23.71 -1.38 -27.03
N PRO A 194 -23.88 -2.11 -25.90
CA PRO A 194 -25.04 -2.98 -25.75
C PRO A 194 -26.37 -2.21 -25.65
N LEU A 195 -26.36 -0.98 -25.14
CA LEU A 195 -27.52 -0.09 -25.22
C LEU A 195 -27.89 0.26 -26.67
N MET A 196 -26.92 0.60 -27.52
CA MET A 196 -27.12 0.84 -28.95
C MET A 196 -27.74 -0.39 -29.62
N GLY A 197 -27.20 -1.57 -29.33
CA GLY A 197 -27.77 -2.85 -29.81
C GLY A 197 -29.22 -3.06 -29.34
N THR A 198 -29.52 -2.71 -28.09
CA THR A 198 -30.88 -2.76 -27.53
C THR A 198 -31.84 -1.80 -28.25
N VAL A 199 -31.39 -0.59 -28.60
CA VAL A 199 -32.20 0.36 -29.39
C VAL A 199 -32.54 -0.22 -30.76
N VAL A 200 -31.56 -0.82 -31.45
CA VAL A 200 -31.79 -1.44 -32.77
C VAL A 200 -32.75 -2.62 -32.64
N MET A 201 -32.61 -3.45 -31.60
CA MET A 201 -33.56 -4.55 -31.32
C MET A 201 -34.97 -4.07 -31.03
N ASP A 202 -35.12 -2.97 -30.29
CA ASP A 202 -36.42 -2.35 -30.00
C ASP A 202 -37.09 -1.85 -31.31
N VAL A 203 -36.34 -1.18 -32.19
CA VAL A 203 -36.85 -0.74 -33.51
C VAL A 203 -37.16 -1.94 -34.42
N ALA A 204 -36.32 -2.97 -34.42
CA ALA A 204 -36.56 -4.19 -35.19
C ALA A 204 -37.82 -4.92 -34.72
N SER A 205 -38.08 -4.95 -33.41
CA SER A 205 -39.31 -5.52 -32.85
C SER A 205 -40.55 -4.71 -33.22
N GLU A 206 -40.44 -3.39 -33.35
CA GLU A 206 -41.55 -2.55 -33.82
C GLU A 206 -41.88 -2.84 -35.28
N LYS A 207 -40.88 -3.09 -36.13
CA LYS A 207 -41.08 -3.49 -37.53
C LYS A 207 -41.63 -4.91 -37.68
N ALA A 208 -41.10 -5.86 -36.92
CA ALA A 208 -41.51 -7.26 -36.97
C ALA A 208 -42.79 -7.57 -36.15
N GLY A 209 -43.36 -6.58 -35.46
CA GLY A 209 -44.53 -6.72 -34.58
C GLY A 209 -44.26 -7.38 -33.22
N SER A 210 -43.19 -8.19 -33.08
CA SER A 210 -42.78 -8.76 -31.78
C SER A 210 -41.30 -9.19 -31.76
N PHE A 211 -40.69 -9.25 -30.57
CA PHE A 211 -39.32 -9.74 -30.42
C PHE A 211 -39.14 -11.19 -30.94
N LYS A 212 -40.16 -12.05 -30.82
CA LYS A 212 -40.10 -13.44 -31.31
C LYS A 212 -39.95 -13.49 -32.84
N ALA A 213 -40.65 -12.60 -33.54
CA ALA A 213 -40.62 -12.49 -35.00
C ALA A 213 -39.33 -11.83 -35.55
N VAL A 214 -38.55 -11.14 -34.72
CA VAL A 214 -37.28 -10.54 -35.15
C VAL A 214 -36.34 -11.63 -35.72
N ARG A 215 -35.80 -11.31 -36.90
CA ARG A 215 -34.81 -12.07 -37.70
C ARG A 215 -33.71 -11.11 -38.14
N LEU A 216 -32.62 -11.63 -38.70
CA LEU A 216 -31.48 -10.82 -39.12
C LEU A 216 -31.86 -9.72 -40.13
N ALA A 217 -32.78 -10.01 -41.07
CA ALA A 217 -33.26 -9.01 -42.03
C ALA A 217 -33.90 -7.78 -41.35
N HIS A 218 -34.81 -8.01 -40.39
CA HIS A 218 -35.44 -6.95 -39.60
C HIS A 218 -34.42 -6.14 -38.79
N PHE A 219 -33.40 -6.81 -38.25
CA PHE A 219 -32.32 -6.14 -37.53
C PHE A 219 -31.52 -5.21 -38.46
N MET A 220 -31.11 -5.70 -39.63
CA MET A 220 -30.40 -4.89 -40.63
C MET A 220 -31.25 -3.70 -41.11
N GLU A 221 -32.55 -3.91 -41.29
CA GLU A 221 -33.48 -2.85 -41.69
C GLU A 221 -33.71 -1.81 -40.58
N ALA A 222 -33.65 -2.21 -39.30
CA ALA A 222 -33.68 -1.30 -38.16
C ALA A 222 -32.35 -0.57 -37.95
N LEU A 223 -31.23 -1.21 -38.31
CA LEU A 223 -29.90 -0.64 -38.20
C LEU A 223 -29.70 0.52 -39.17
N LYS A 224 -30.19 0.45 -40.41
CA LYS A 224 -30.06 1.51 -41.43
C LYS A 224 -30.34 2.94 -40.92
N PRO A 225 -31.51 3.24 -40.31
CA PRO A 225 -31.79 4.58 -39.79
C PRO A 225 -31.08 4.92 -38.46
N CYS A 226 -30.64 3.91 -37.70
CA CYS A 226 -29.94 4.10 -36.43
C CYS A 226 -28.43 4.30 -36.62
N LEU A 227 -27.85 3.69 -37.65
CA LEU A 227 -26.40 3.62 -37.88
C LEU A 227 -25.74 5.00 -38.00
N PRO A 228 -26.26 5.97 -38.78
CA PRO A 228 -25.67 7.31 -38.82
C PRO A 228 -25.65 7.98 -37.44
N ARG A 229 -26.69 7.78 -36.63
CA ARG A 229 -26.79 8.36 -35.28
C ARG A 229 -25.84 7.69 -34.32
N ILE A 230 -25.66 6.37 -34.42
CA ILE A 230 -24.68 5.60 -33.66
C ILE A 230 -23.27 6.07 -34.00
N ILE A 231 -22.95 6.22 -35.29
CA ILE A 231 -21.64 6.69 -35.75
C ILE A 231 -21.39 8.11 -35.28
N ILE A 232 -22.34 9.04 -35.49
CA ILE A 232 -22.20 10.43 -35.05
C ILE A 232 -21.99 10.50 -33.54
N PHE A 233 -22.82 9.82 -32.74
CA PHE A 233 -22.66 9.81 -31.30
C PHE A 233 -21.33 9.17 -30.87
N GLY A 234 -20.96 8.02 -31.43
CA GLY A 234 -19.72 7.31 -31.10
C GLY A 234 -18.48 8.15 -31.40
N LEU A 235 -18.40 8.73 -32.61
CA LEU A 235 -17.32 9.64 -32.99
C LEU A 235 -17.29 10.89 -32.12
N SER A 236 -18.46 11.42 -31.74
CA SER A 236 -18.54 12.59 -30.85
C SER A 236 -18.01 12.27 -29.44
N VAL A 237 -18.32 11.10 -28.89
CA VAL A 237 -17.80 10.68 -27.59
C VAL A 237 -16.30 10.46 -27.64
N VAL A 238 -15.78 9.81 -28.68
CA VAL A 238 -14.33 9.64 -28.89
C VAL A 238 -13.64 11.00 -29.02
N PHE A 239 -14.21 11.91 -29.81
CA PHE A 239 -13.71 13.27 -29.93
C PHE A 239 -13.67 14.00 -28.58
N CYS A 240 -14.75 13.92 -27.79
CA CYS A 240 -14.79 14.49 -26.44
C CYS A 240 -13.77 13.82 -25.49
N LEU A 241 -13.59 12.50 -25.57
CA LEU A 241 -12.64 11.76 -24.74
C LEU A 241 -11.19 12.20 -25.00
N VAL A 242 -10.86 12.51 -26.25
CA VAL A 242 -9.55 13.04 -26.62
C VAL A 242 -9.43 14.52 -26.26
N MET A 243 -10.41 15.34 -26.64
CA MET A 243 -10.28 16.80 -26.55
C MET A 243 -10.50 17.38 -25.16
N LEU A 244 -11.46 16.87 -24.38
CA LEU A 244 -11.80 17.45 -23.06
C LEU A 244 -10.68 17.28 -22.02
N ILE A 245 -9.90 16.22 -22.18
CA ILE A 245 -8.74 15.91 -21.35
C ILE A 245 -7.47 15.83 -22.21
N LEU A 246 -7.40 16.60 -23.30
CA LEU A 246 -6.22 16.62 -24.18
C LEU A 246 -4.90 16.84 -23.42
N PRO A 247 -4.83 17.73 -22.39
CA PRO A 247 -3.61 17.88 -21.60
C PRO A 247 -3.14 16.58 -20.93
N TYR A 248 -4.06 15.71 -20.51
CA TYR A 248 -3.72 14.38 -19.97
C TYR A 248 -3.01 13.52 -21.01
N TRP A 249 -3.60 13.39 -22.21
CA TRP A 249 -3.01 12.55 -23.26
C TRP A 249 -1.62 13.05 -23.70
N ILE A 250 -1.46 14.37 -23.83
CA ILE A 250 -0.16 14.96 -24.17
C ILE A 250 0.87 14.70 -23.05
N THR A 251 0.47 14.92 -21.80
CA THR A 251 1.36 14.73 -20.65
C THR A 251 1.77 13.26 -20.49
N THR A 252 0.82 12.32 -20.55
CA THR A 252 1.10 10.88 -20.47
C THR A 252 1.93 10.39 -21.66
N HIS A 253 1.76 10.97 -22.85
CA HIS A 253 2.61 10.63 -24.00
C HIS A 253 4.05 11.11 -23.80
N ASN A 254 4.22 12.35 -23.32
CA ASN A 254 5.55 12.94 -23.07
C ASN A 254 6.23 12.32 -21.85
N GLU A 255 5.45 11.77 -20.91
CA GLU A 255 5.92 11.18 -19.67
C GLU A 255 5.21 9.83 -19.41
N PRO A 256 5.56 8.77 -20.16
CA PRO A 256 4.88 7.48 -20.04
C PRO A 256 5.08 6.86 -18.67
N ILE A 257 4.16 5.99 -18.25
CA ILE A 257 4.30 5.20 -17.03
C ILE A 257 5.29 4.07 -17.34
N THR A 258 6.50 4.16 -16.78
CA THR A 258 7.61 3.22 -17.05
C THR A 258 7.87 2.25 -15.91
N GLN A 259 7.08 2.29 -14.84
CA GLN A 259 7.28 1.47 -13.66
C GLN A 259 6.95 -0.01 -13.91
N VAL A 260 7.63 -0.89 -13.17
CA VAL A 260 7.26 -2.30 -13.11
C VAL A 260 5.85 -2.46 -12.53
N PRO A 261 5.04 -3.43 -13.00
CA PRO A 261 3.72 -3.67 -12.45
C PRO A 261 3.75 -3.96 -10.95
N ILE A 262 3.11 -3.10 -10.16
CA ILE A 262 2.91 -3.31 -8.71
C ILE A 262 1.90 -4.44 -8.54
N PRO A 263 2.13 -5.50 -7.75
CA PRO A 263 1.14 -6.54 -7.45
C PRO A 263 -0.20 -5.99 -6.96
N HIS A 264 -1.33 -6.65 -7.27
CA HIS A 264 -2.66 -6.21 -6.83
C HIS A 264 -3.59 -7.40 -6.70
N GLY A 265 -4.27 -7.51 -5.56
CA GLY A 265 -5.01 -8.72 -5.19
C GLY A 265 -6.15 -9.10 -6.14
N SER A 266 -6.70 -8.16 -6.91
CA SER A 266 -7.70 -8.47 -7.95
C SER A 266 -7.19 -9.38 -9.08
N ARG A 267 -5.86 -9.59 -9.18
CA ARG A 267 -5.21 -10.44 -10.19
C ARG A 267 -4.79 -11.79 -9.63
N ASP A 268 -4.93 -12.00 -8.32
CA ASP A 268 -4.57 -13.25 -7.68
C ASP A 268 -5.47 -14.40 -8.16
N ASN A 269 -5.03 -15.62 -7.91
CA ASN A 269 -5.90 -16.78 -7.92
C ASN A 269 -6.74 -16.78 -6.64
N PHE A 270 -8.05 -16.57 -6.75
CA PHE A 270 -8.95 -16.45 -5.60
C PHE A 270 -9.15 -17.74 -4.81
N PHE A 271 -8.74 -18.89 -5.36
CA PHE A 271 -8.71 -20.16 -4.63
C PHE A 271 -7.45 -20.32 -3.78
N GLU A 272 -6.35 -19.66 -4.15
CA GLU A 272 -5.09 -19.66 -3.39
C GLU A 272 -5.13 -18.52 -2.36
N VAL A 273 -5.44 -17.30 -2.80
CA VAL A 273 -5.56 -16.11 -1.96
C VAL A 273 -7.04 -15.81 -1.68
N THR A 274 -7.62 -16.56 -0.74
CA THR A 274 -9.05 -16.50 -0.42
C THR A 274 -9.50 -15.12 0.08
N SER A 275 -8.61 -14.36 0.72
CA SER A 275 -8.84 -12.98 1.15
C SER A 275 -9.05 -12.03 -0.04
N SER A 276 -8.26 -12.17 -1.10
CA SER A 276 -8.44 -11.44 -2.37
C SER A 276 -9.76 -11.83 -3.05
N GLY A 277 -10.12 -13.12 -3.05
CA GLY A 277 -11.41 -13.59 -3.56
C GLY A 277 -12.61 -13.02 -2.80
N LEU A 278 -12.50 -12.91 -1.48
CA LEU A 278 -13.53 -12.30 -0.64
C LEU A 278 -13.73 -10.82 -1.01
N ALA A 279 -12.63 -10.05 -1.04
CA ALA A 279 -12.66 -8.60 -1.29
C ALA A 279 -13.04 -8.24 -2.73
N PHE A 280 -12.46 -8.88 -3.75
CA PHE A 280 -12.61 -8.43 -5.14
C PHE A 280 -13.66 -9.20 -5.96
N PHE A 281 -14.25 -10.25 -5.40
CA PHE A 281 -15.27 -11.05 -6.09
C PHE A 281 -16.54 -11.25 -5.25
N ILE A 282 -16.44 -11.87 -4.06
CA ILE A 282 -17.61 -12.24 -3.26
C ILE A 282 -18.35 -11.01 -2.73
N ILE A 283 -17.64 -10.06 -2.10
CA ILE A 283 -18.23 -8.84 -1.56
C ILE A 283 -18.91 -7.99 -2.65
N PRO A 284 -18.25 -7.65 -3.78
CA PRO A 284 -18.88 -6.82 -4.80
C PRO A 284 -20.13 -7.44 -5.43
N TRP A 285 -20.15 -8.76 -5.65
CA TRP A 285 -21.34 -9.46 -6.13
C TRP A 285 -22.42 -9.57 -5.03
N GLY A 286 -22.02 -9.84 -3.79
CA GLY A 286 -22.91 -9.94 -2.64
C GLY A 286 -24.14 -10.80 -2.92
N PHE A 287 -25.33 -10.26 -2.62
CA PHE A 287 -26.59 -10.98 -2.83
C PHE A 287 -26.93 -11.24 -4.31
N ILE A 288 -26.32 -10.50 -5.24
CA ILE A 288 -26.58 -10.65 -6.68
C ILE A 288 -26.19 -12.05 -7.16
N MET A 289 -25.18 -12.67 -6.53
CA MET A 289 -24.72 -14.03 -6.86
C MET A 289 -25.83 -15.08 -6.79
N PHE A 290 -26.76 -14.97 -5.84
CA PHE A 290 -27.89 -15.91 -5.69
C PHE A 290 -28.89 -15.83 -6.83
N ILE A 291 -28.92 -14.72 -7.58
CA ILE A 291 -29.86 -14.50 -8.67
C ILE A 291 -29.20 -14.59 -10.06
N PHE A 292 -27.95 -15.05 -10.16
CA PHE A 292 -27.25 -15.20 -11.44
C PHE A 292 -28.05 -15.91 -12.54
N PRO A 293 -28.70 -17.08 -12.30
CA PRO A 293 -29.51 -17.72 -13.34
C PRO A 293 -30.65 -16.83 -13.85
N TYR A 294 -31.24 -16.01 -12.97
CA TYR A 294 -32.25 -15.04 -13.37
C TYR A 294 -31.64 -13.92 -14.21
N LEU A 295 -30.48 -13.40 -13.82
CA LEU A 295 -29.77 -12.37 -14.58
C LEU A 295 -29.42 -12.87 -15.98
N TYR A 296 -28.77 -14.03 -16.10
CA TYR A 296 -28.44 -14.63 -17.39
C TYR A 296 -29.71 -14.88 -18.22
N TYR A 297 -30.78 -15.38 -17.62
CA TYR A 297 -32.07 -15.55 -18.31
C TYR A 297 -32.63 -14.23 -18.86
N ARG A 298 -32.54 -13.13 -18.10
CA ARG A 298 -33.03 -11.81 -18.51
C ARG A 298 -32.13 -11.16 -19.56
N PHE A 299 -30.82 -11.18 -19.33
CA PHE A 299 -29.84 -10.58 -20.23
C PHE A 299 -29.75 -11.31 -21.57
N PHE A 300 -29.86 -12.65 -21.61
CA PHE A 300 -29.90 -13.41 -22.86
C PHE A 300 -31.29 -13.48 -23.51
N SER A 301 -32.22 -12.60 -23.10
CA SER A 301 -33.45 -12.39 -23.86
C SER A 301 -33.15 -11.66 -25.18
N LYS A 302 -33.98 -11.86 -26.22
CA LYS A 302 -33.76 -11.24 -27.54
C LYS A 302 -33.55 -9.72 -27.46
N ARG A 303 -34.24 -9.02 -26.56
CA ARG A 303 -34.10 -7.57 -26.39
C ARG A 303 -32.72 -7.17 -25.86
N PHE A 304 -32.19 -7.92 -24.90
CA PHE A 304 -30.99 -7.56 -24.15
C PHE A 304 -29.74 -8.38 -24.51
N ILE A 305 -29.78 -9.18 -25.58
CA ILE A 305 -28.71 -10.13 -25.95
C ILE A 305 -27.30 -9.51 -25.92
N PHE A 306 -27.15 -8.26 -26.35
CA PHE A 306 -25.88 -7.54 -26.30
C PHE A 306 -25.41 -7.24 -24.87
N PHE A 307 -26.33 -6.86 -23.97
CA PHE A 307 -26.03 -6.77 -22.55
C PHE A 307 -25.71 -8.15 -21.95
N GLY A 308 -26.29 -9.25 -22.45
CA GLY A 308 -25.90 -10.61 -22.05
C GLY A 308 -24.47 -10.97 -22.38
N LEU A 309 -24.02 -10.65 -23.61
CA LEU A 309 -22.61 -10.81 -24.00
C LEU A 309 -21.69 -9.95 -23.13
N SER A 310 -22.07 -8.69 -22.89
CA SER A 310 -21.30 -7.78 -22.05
C SER A 310 -21.22 -8.25 -20.59
N PHE A 311 -22.34 -8.71 -20.02
CA PHE A 311 -22.42 -9.17 -18.64
C PHE A 311 -21.60 -10.45 -18.45
N ALA A 312 -21.63 -11.37 -19.42
CA ALA A 312 -20.80 -12.57 -19.41
C ALA A 312 -19.30 -12.20 -19.45
N MET A 313 -18.90 -11.25 -20.30
CA MET A 313 -17.52 -10.78 -20.38
C MET A 313 -17.06 -10.12 -19.07
N LEU A 314 -17.86 -9.22 -18.48
CA LEU A 314 -17.55 -8.59 -17.21
C LEU A 314 -17.41 -9.61 -16.07
N SER A 315 -18.33 -10.58 -16.01
CA SER A 315 -18.29 -11.64 -15.00
C SER A 315 -17.05 -12.53 -15.14
N LEU A 316 -16.60 -12.77 -16.38
CA LEU A 316 -15.41 -13.55 -16.67
C LEU A 316 -14.12 -12.78 -16.32
N LEU A 317 -13.99 -11.54 -16.79
CA LEU A 317 -12.83 -10.69 -16.51
C LEU A 317 -12.68 -10.41 -15.00
N GLY A 318 -13.80 -10.33 -14.27
CA GLY A 318 -13.81 -10.19 -12.82
C GLY A 318 -13.27 -11.40 -12.04
N THR A 319 -13.03 -12.56 -12.68
CA THR A 319 -12.41 -13.72 -12.01
C THR A 319 -10.92 -13.58 -11.74
N GLY A 320 -10.28 -12.50 -12.22
CA GLY A 320 -8.86 -12.25 -11.95
C GLY A 320 -7.94 -13.33 -12.53
N GLY A 321 -6.92 -13.74 -11.77
CA GLY A 321 -6.01 -14.82 -12.11
C GLY A 321 -6.56 -16.22 -11.84
N THR A 322 -7.77 -16.32 -11.27
CA THR A 322 -8.45 -17.59 -10.95
C THR A 322 -8.73 -18.45 -12.20
N THR A 323 -8.93 -17.80 -13.35
CA THR A 323 -9.02 -18.48 -14.64
C THR A 323 -7.95 -17.93 -15.59
N PRO A 324 -7.45 -18.72 -16.56
CA PRO A 324 -6.46 -18.22 -17.52
C PRO A 324 -7.07 -17.24 -18.54
N LEU A 325 -8.41 -17.18 -18.65
CA LEU A 325 -9.12 -16.47 -19.70
C LEU A 325 -8.93 -14.94 -19.66
N PRO A 326 -9.00 -14.24 -18.50
CA PRO A 326 -8.73 -12.80 -18.45
C PRO A 326 -7.34 -12.45 -18.97
N ARG A 327 -6.31 -13.22 -18.60
CA ARG A 327 -4.94 -13.03 -19.09
C ARG A 327 -4.83 -13.29 -20.60
N MET A 328 -5.47 -14.34 -21.11
CA MET A 328 -5.51 -14.64 -22.54
C MET A 328 -6.23 -13.56 -23.37
N LEU A 329 -7.30 -12.97 -22.84
CA LEU A 329 -8.10 -11.94 -23.53
C LEU A 329 -7.44 -10.56 -23.51
N LEU A 330 -6.81 -10.18 -22.38
CA LEU A 330 -6.18 -8.88 -22.20
C LEU A 330 -4.71 -8.86 -22.68
N GLY A 331 -4.05 -10.02 -22.72
CA GLY A 331 -2.60 -10.13 -22.88
C GLY A 331 -1.85 -9.74 -21.60
N ASP A 332 -0.56 -10.04 -21.54
CA ASP A 332 0.27 -9.84 -20.34
C ASP A 332 0.34 -8.36 -19.92
N THR A 333 0.46 -7.44 -20.87
CA THR A 333 0.59 -6.01 -20.57
C THR A 333 -0.66 -5.44 -19.91
N ALA A 334 -1.84 -5.63 -20.51
CA ALA A 334 -3.07 -5.06 -19.95
C ALA A 334 -3.52 -5.79 -18.69
N PHE A 335 -3.30 -7.11 -18.59
CA PHE A 335 -3.57 -7.86 -17.36
C PHE A 335 -2.74 -7.33 -16.19
N ASN A 336 -1.46 -6.99 -16.42
CA ASN A 336 -0.57 -6.52 -15.37
C ASN A 336 -0.75 -5.02 -15.00
N ILE A 337 -1.44 -4.24 -15.82
CA ILE A 337 -1.67 -2.80 -15.57
C ILE A 337 -3.08 -2.53 -15.02
N LEU A 338 -4.08 -3.31 -15.44
CA LEU A 338 -5.47 -3.06 -15.06
C LEU A 338 -5.81 -3.67 -13.69
N THR A 339 -6.53 -2.89 -12.88
CA THR A 339 -7.21 -3.43 -11.69
C THR A 339 -8.50 -4.11 -12.12
N LEU A 340 -8.56 -5.44 -11.95
CA LEU A 340 -9.62 -6.29 -12.52
C LEU A 340 -10.92 -6.27 -11.69
N ASP A 341 -10.85 -5.79 -10.44
CA ASP A 341 -11.99 -5.53 -9.57
C ASP A 341 -13.04 -4.61 -10.22
N ARG A 342 -12.59 -3.68 -11.08
CA ARG A 342 -13.45 -2.77 -11.84
C ARG A 342 -14.46 -3.52 -12.71
N PHE A 343 -14.10 -4.70 -13.24
CA PHE A 343 -15.03 -5.50 -14.04
C PHE A 343 -16.15 -6.11 -13.19
N THR A 344 -15.84 -6.55 -11.98
CA THR A 344 -16.83 -7.02 -10.99
C THR A 344 -17.76 -5.88 -10.57
N LEU A 345 -17.20 -4.69 -10.28
CA LEU A 345 -17.96 -3.47 -9.99
C LEU A 345 -18.94 -3.14 -11.13
N TRP A 346 -18.46 -3.05 -12.37
CA TRP A 346 -19.32 -2.75 -13.53
C TRP A 346 -20.37 -3.85 -13.78
N GLY A 347 -20.02 -5.11 -13.59
CA GLY A 347 -20.95 -6.24 -13.71
C GLY A 347 -22.11 -6.14 -12.71
N SER A 348 -21.80 -5.83 -11.45
CA SER A 348 -22.81 -5.65 -10.39
C SER A 348 -23.74 -4.47 -10.67
N ILE A 349 -23.19 -3.32 -11.11
CA ILE A 349 -23.99 -2.12 -11.46
C ILE A 349 -24.88 -2.40 -12.67
N MET A 350 -24.38 -3.11 -13.68
CA MET A 350 -25.16 -3.51 -14.85
C MET A 350 -26.38 -4.36 -14.47
N ALA A 351 -26.26 -5.20 -13.44
CA ALA A 351 -27.31 -6.08 -12.96
C ALA A 351 -28.42 -5.39 -12.14
N LEU A 352 -28.19 -4.17 -11.63
CA LEU A 352 -29.14 -3.45 -10.74
C LEU A 352 -30.59 -3.39 -11.26
N PRO A 353 -30.87 -3.09 -12.54
CA PRO A 353 -32.25 -3.07 -13.06
C PRO A 353 -32.99 -4.39 -12.89
N PHE A 354 -32.31 -5.50 -13.18
CA PHE A 354 -32.91 -6.83 -13.10
C PHE A 354 -32.91 -7.37 -11.68
N TYR A 355 -32.00 -6.92 -10.82
CA TYR A 355 -32.09 -7.16 -9.39
C TYR A 355 -33.34 -6.48 -8.79
N GLY A 356 -33.56 -5.20 -9.12
CA GLY A 356 -34.78 -4.48 -8.74
C GLY A 356 -36.05 -5.13 -9.32
N GLU A 357 -36.00 -5.61 -10.56
CA GLU A 357 -37.11 -6.38 -11.16
C GLU A 357 -37.41 -7.65 -10.38
N PHE A 358 -36.38 -8.43 -10.03
CA PHE A 358 -36.52 -9.68 -9.28
C PHE A 358 -37.21 -9.43 -7.92
N LEU A 359 -36.73 -8.43 -7.16
CA LEU A 359 -37.30 -8.08 -5.86
C LEU A 359 -38.72 -7.53 -5.98
N TYR A 360 -39.01 -6.73 -7.01
CA TYR A 360 -40.37 -6.28 -7.28
C TYR A 360 -41.31 -7.46 -7.55
N ARG A 361 -40.89 -8.42 -8.38
CA ARG A 361 -41.68 -9.63 -8.66
C ARG A 361 -41.88 -10.48 -7.41
N PHE A 362 -40.82 -10.63 -6.62
CA PHE A 362 -40.84 -11.35 -5.34
C PHE A 362 -41.81 -10.70 -4.34
N ALA A 363 -41.92 -9.37 -4.33
CA ALA A 363 -42.74 -8.64 -3.37
C ALA A 363 -44.20 -8.39 -3.81
N HIS A 364 -44.48 -8.30 -5.11
CA HIS A 364 -45.76 -7.77 -5.60
C HIS A 364 -46.51 -8.63 -6.62
N THR A 365 -45.84 -9.43 -7.47
CA THR A 365 -46.48 -9.95 -8.70
C THR A 365 -46.46 -11.48 -8.83
N ASP A 366 -46.15 -12.00 -10.01
CA ASP A 366 -46.06 -13.41 -10.37
C ASP A 366 -45.18 -14.27 -9.47
N LEU A 367 -43.96 -13.84 -9.10
CA LEU A 367 -43.08 -14.65 -8.25
C LEU A 367 -43.63 -14.77 -6.82
N LYS A 368 -44.19 -13.69 -6.27
CA LYS A 368 -44.96 -13.74 -5.02
C LYS A 368 -46.08 -14.77 -5.10
N ALA A 369 -46.94 -14.68 -6.11
CA ALA A 369 -48.08 -15.59 -6.26
C ALA A 369 -47.63 -17.06 -6.38
N LEU A 370 -46.54 -17.33 -7.11
CA LEU A 370 -45.97 -18.66 -7.27
C LEU A 370 -45.45 -19.23 -5.94
N ILE A 371 -44.71 -18.44 -5.15
CA ILE A 371 -44.17 -18.87 -3.86
C ILE A 371 -45.31 -19.04 -2.85
N GLN A 372 -46.26 -18.10 -2.78
CA GLN A 372 -47.40 -18.19 -1.88
C GLN A 372 -48.28 -19.40 -2.18
N LYS A 373 -48.45 -19.77 -3.46
CA LYS A 373 -49.15 -21.00 -3.85
C LYS A 373 -48.43 -22.27 -3.41
N LYS A 374 -47.09 -22.28 -3.38
CA LYS A 374 -46.29 -23.46 -3.04
C LYS A 374 -46.03 -23.62 -1.53
N VAL A 375 -45.75 -22.53 -0.83
CA VAL A 375 -45.22 -22.54 0.56
C VAL A 375 -46.09 -21.72 1.53
N GLY A 376 -47.10 -21.01 1.04
CA GLY A 376 -48.01 -20.20 1.86
C GLY A 376 -47.58 -18.74 2.04
N SER A 377 -48.54 -17.90 2.45
CA SER A 377 -48.36 -16.44 2.58
C SER A 377 -47.52 -16.03 3.79
N VAL A 378 -47.56 -16.80 4.88
CA VAL A 378 -46.75 -16.56 6.08
C VAL A 378 -45.28 -16.87 5.78
N ALA A 379 -44.99 -18.03 5.19
CA ALA A 379 -43.64 -18.41 4.81
C ALA A 379 -43.02 -17.43 3.79
N HIS A 380 -43.78 -16.98 2.78
CA HIS A 380 -43.32 -15.96 1.84
C HIS A 380 -42.89 -14.66 2.53
N ARG A 381 -43.67 -14.19 3.52
CA ARG A 381 -43.31 -13.00 4.31
C ARG A 381 -42.07 -13.22 5.17
N ALA A 382 -41.93 -14.39 5.79
CA ALA A 382 -40.75 -14.76 6.56
C ALA A 382 -39.49 -14.81 5.66
N ILE A 383 -39.57 -15.43 4.48
CA ILE A 383 -38.48 -15.44 3.49
C ILE A 383 -38.13 -14.01 3.08
N GLY A 384 -39.13 -13.16 2.83
CA GLY A 384 -38.89 -11.76 2.50
C GLY A 384 -38.20 -10.97 3.63
N ALA A 385 -38.57 -11.22 4.88
CA ALA A 385 -37.91 -10.63 6.04
C ALA A 385 -36.45 -11.11 6.17
N VAL A 386 -36.19 -12.40 5.97
CA VAL A 386 -34.83 -12.97 5.97
C VAL A 386 -33.98 -12.39 4.84
N VAL A 387 -34.49 -12.32 3.61
CA VAL A 387 -33.77 -11.72 2.48
C VAL A 387 -33.47 -10.25 2.73
N GLY A 388 -34.45 -9.49 3.24
CA GLY A 388 -34.25 -8.08 3.62
C GLY A 388 -33.20 -7.92 4.71
N PHE A 389 -33.25 -8.76 5.75
CA PHE A 389 -32.26 -8.81 6.81
C PHE A 389 -30.86 -9.12 6.27
N LEU A 390 -30.71 -10.14 5.40
CA LEU A 390 -29.41 -10.52 4.83
C LEU A 390 -28.80 -9.41 3.96
N ILE A 391 -29.60 -8.69 3.17
CA ILE A 391 -29.13 -7.57 2.37
C ILE A 391 -28.64 -6.43 3.27
N ILE A 392 -29.42 -6.07 4.29
CA ILE A 392 -29.05 -5.01 5.26
C ILE A 392 -27.83 -5.43 6.08
N PHE A 393 -27.79 -6.68 6.53
CA PHE A 393 -26.68 -7.25 7.29
C PHE A 393 -25.39 -7.23 6.46
N ASN A 394 -25.45 -7.64 5.19
CA ASN A 394 -24.32 -7.54 4.28
C ASN A 394 -23.86 -6.09 4.11
N ALA A 395 -24.78 -5.16 3.86
CA ALA A 395 -24.47 -3.74 3.73
C ALA A 395 -23.78 -3.16 4.97
N VAL A 396 -24.33 -3.41 6.17
CA VAL A 396 -23.76 -2.96 7.45
C VAL A 396 -22.40 -3.63 7.71
N SER A 397 -22.24 -4.91 7.36
CA SER A 397 -20.98 -5.63 7.53
C SER A 397 -19.85 -5.03 6.68
N ILE A 398 -20.15 -4.66 5.42
CA ILE A 398 -19.16 -4.04 4.52
C ILE A 398 -18.77 -2.64 5.04
N VAL A 399 -19.73 -1.82 5.49
CA VAL A 399 -19.43 -0.51 6.10
C VAL A 399 -18.51 -0.65 7.32
N ASN A 400 -18.68 -1.73 8.10
CA ASN A 400 -17.88 -2.02 9.28
C ASN A 400 -16.68 -2.94 9.02
N LEU A 401 -16.33 -3.20 7.74
CA LEU A 401 -15.21 -4.10 7.41
C LEU A 401 -13.90 -3.64 8.07
N GLY A 402 -13.67 -2.31 8.08
CA GLY A 402 -12.52 -1.69 8.73
C GLY A 402 -12.47 -1.85 10.26
N TYR A 403 -13.56 -2.23 10.91
CA TYR A 403 -13.57 -2.57 12.34
C TYR A 403 -13.09 -4.00 12.59
N PHE A 404 -13.48 -4.95 11.73
CA PHE A 404 -13.05 -6.34 11.82
C PHE A 404 -11.59 -6.52 11.40
N LYS A 405 -11.16 -5.79 10.36
CA LYS A 405 -9.79 -5.76 9.89
C LYS A 405 -9.41 -4.31 9.54
N PRO A 406 -8.56 -3.65 10.35
CA PRO A 406 -8.11 -2.29 10.04
C PRO A 406 -7.50 -2.21 8.64
N LEU A 407 -8.04 -1.34 7.80
CA LEU A 407 -7.54 -1.07 6.45
C LEU A 407 -6.44 0.00 6.43
N GLN A 408 -6.32 0.75 7.52
CA GLN A 408 -5.41 1.87 7.69
C GLN A 408 -4.87 1.85 9.12
N PRO A 409 -3.66 2.41 9.37
CA PRO A 409 -3.18 2.68 10.71
C PRO A 409 -4.14 3.56 11.52
N GLN A 410 -3.97 3.58 12.84
CA GLN A 410 -4.76 4.44 13.71
C GLN A 410 -4.60 5.91 13.32
N LYS A 411 -5.66 6.70 13.54
CA LYS A 411 -5.68 8.11 13.16
C LYS A 411 -4.60 8.89 13.91
N ILE A 412 -3.72 9.54 13.17
CA ILE A 412 -2.60 10.33 13.71
C ILE A 412 -3.05 11.79 13.86
N ASN A 413 -2.73 12.40 15.01
CA ASN A 413 -2.83 13.85 15.15
C ASN A 413 -1.63 14.50 14.44
N MET A 414 -1.87 15.18 13.32
CA MET A 414 -0.81 15.77 12.49
C MET A 414 -0.24 17.08 13.06
N GLN A 415 -0.94 17.76 13.96
CA GLN A 415 -0.54 19.10 14.40
C GLN A 415 0.88 19.17 14.99
N PRO A 416 1.33 18.23 15.84
CA PRO A 416 2.71 18.25 16.33
C PRO A 416 3.76 18.11 15.22
N ILE A 417 3.46 17.34 14.17
CA ILE A 417 4.36 17.15 13.01
C ILE A 417 4.41 18.43 12.18
N ILE A 418 3.25 19.04 11.91
CA ILE A 418 3.17 20.31 11.19
C ILE A 418 3.93 21.41 11.94
N ASN A 419 3.72 21.52 13.26
CA ASN A 419 4.42 22.47 14.11
C ASN A 419 5.94 22.23 14.08
N PHE A 420 6.37 20.96 14.10
CA PHE A 420 7.79 20.61 14.00
C PHE A 420 8.39 21.01 12.65
N LEU A 421 7.68 20.78 11.54
CA LEU A 421 8.14 21.16 10.20
C LEU A 421 8.17 22.68 9.98
N GLN A 422 7.28 23.42 10.64
CA GLN A 422 7.26 24.88 10.61
C GLN A 422 8.32 25.50 11.53
N ALA A 423 8.58 24.87 12.68
CA ALA A 423 9.62 25.30 13.61
C ALA A 423 11.00 25.26 12.94
N ASP A 424 11.81 26.30 13.20
CA ASP A 424 13.19 26.42 12.72
C ASP A 424 13.36 26.17 11.20
N GLU A 425 12.33 26.48 10.41
CA GLU A 425 12.28 26.32 8.95
C GLU A 425 12.59 24.89 8.46
N HIS A 426 12.23 23.87 9.24
CA HIS A 426 12.46 22.47 8.88
C HIS A 426 11.83 22.04 7.54
N TYR A 427 10.81 22.76 7.06
CA TYR A 427 10.21 22.59 5.74
C TYR A 427 11.18 22.81 4.56
N LYS A 428 12.37 23.39 4.81
CA LYS A 428 13.44 23.53 3.81
C LYS A 428 14.10 22.21 3.42
N TRP A 429 13.89 21.15 4.20
CA TRP A 429 14.37 19.80 3.89
C TRP A 429 13.21 18.88 3.53
N ARG A 430 13.53 17.77 2.86
CA ARG A 430 12.55 16.71 2.63
C ARG A 430 12.36 15.85 3.86
N TYR A 431 11.16 15.31 3.99
CA TYR A 431 10.84 14.31 5.01
C TYR A 431 10.35 12.99 4.41
N LEU A 432 10.32 11.94 5.22
CA LEU A 432 9.72 10.64 4.92
C LEU A 432 8.80 10.21 6.07
N THR A 433 7.75 9.46 5.76
CA THR A 433 6.81 8.90 6.75
C THR A 433 6.81 7.38 6.70
N LEU A 434 6.87 6.72 7.86
CA LEU A 434 6.82 5.27 7.98
C LEU A 434 5.71 4.87 8.97
N GLY A 435 4.73 4.05 8.55
CA GLY A 435 3.60 3.61 9.38
C GLY A 435 2.43 4.60 9.44
N PHE A 436 2.28 5.45 8.43
CA PHE A 436 1.22 6.46 8.33
C PHE A 436 0.03 5.99 7.50
N GLY A 437 0.23 5.01 6.60
CA GLY A 437 -0.76 4.63 5.60
C GLY A 437 -1.14 5.83 4.74
N ASP A 438 -2.40 5.91 4.33
CA ASP A 438 -2.87 6.96 3.44
C ASP A 438 -2.94 8.34 4.10
N GLN A 439 -2.73 8.39 5.42
CA GLN A 439 -2.67 9.64 6.18
C GLN A 439 -1.46 10.51 5.82
N MET A 440 -0.42 9.96 5.18
CA MET A 440 0.68 10.77 4.65
C MET A 440 0.21 11.81 3.61
N ALA A 441 -0.87 11.51 2.88
CA ALA A 441 -1.46 12.46 1.93
C ALA A 441 -2.13 13.63 2.63
N TRP A 442 -2.75 13.37 3.80
CA TRP A 442 -3.29 14.43 4.64
C TRP A 442 -2.18 15.29 5.26
N LEU A 443 -1.07 14.69 5.70
CA LEU A 443 0.10 15.47 6.16
C LEU A 443 0.63 16.38 5.05
N SER A 444 0.83 15.83 3.85
CA SER A 444 1.33 16.56 2.67
C SER A 444 0.40 17.71 2.24
N ALA A 445 -0.91 17.57 2.45
CA ALA A 445 -1.89 18.63 2.16
C ALA A 445 -1.89 19.77 3.20
N ASN A 446 -1.22 19.61 4.34
CA ASN A 446 -1.21 20.59 5.43
C ASN A 446 0.20 21.15 5.73
N THR A 447 1.18 20.93 4.85
CA THR A 447 2.55 21.43 5.01
C THR A 447 3.17 21.81 3.66
N ASP A 448 4.07 22.78 3.68
CA ASP A 448 4.89 23.18 2.53
C ASP A 448 6.17 22.33 2.38
N ALA A 449 6.48 21.51 3.38
CA ALA A 449 7.60 20.58 3.34
C ALA A 449 7.38 19.53 2.24
N LEU A 450 8.44 19.17 1.51
CA LEU A 450 8.36 18.21 0.41
C LEU A 450 8.70 16.79 0.90
N GLN A 451 8.12 15.77 0.27
CA GLN A 451 8.40 14.36 0.56
C GLN A 451 8.82 13.62 -0.71
N ILE A 452 9.65 12.58 -0.53
CA ILE A 452 10.16 11.79 -1.65
C ILE A 452 9.18 10.69 -2.10
N ASP A 453 8.35 10.21 -1.17
CA ASP A 453 7.29 9.22 -1.41
C ASP A 453 5.94 9.91 -1.71
N GLY A 454 4.90 9.13 -2.01
CA GLY A 454 3.55 9.62 -2.29
C GLY A 454 2.55 8.50 -2.54
N ASN A 455 1.26 8.85 -2.59
CA ASN A 455 0.17 7.87 -2.79
C ASN A 455 -0.34 7.78 -4.23
N TYR A 456 0.21 8.58 -5.16
CA TYR A 456 -0.19 8.52 -6.56
C TYR A 456 0.87 7.83 -7.43
N HIS A 457 0.87 6.50 -7.38
CA HIS A 457 1.96 5.67 -7.91
C HIS A 457 2.22 5.85 -9.40
N SER A 458 1.22 6.20 -10.20
CA SER A 458 1.41 6.45 -11.64
C SER A 458 2.28 7.69 -11.95
N ALA A 459 2.48 8.59 -10.98
CA ALA A 459 3.34 9.77 -11.13
C ALA A 459 4.81 9.52 -10.77
N ARG A 460 5.18 8.33 -10.32
CA ARG A 460 6.56 8.05 -9.91
C ARG A 460 7.52 8.15 -11.09
N ARG A 461 8.66 8.79 -10.81
CA ARG A 461 9.76 8.97 -11.78
C ARG A 461 11.12 8.54 -11.24
N LEU A 462 11.23 8.35 -9.93
CA LEU A 462 12.48 7.96 -9.31
C LEU A 462 12.79 6.50 -9.67
N PRO A 463 14.00 6.19 -10.18
CA PRO A 463 14.42 4.83 -10.50
C PRO A 463 14.15 3.85 -9.35
N GLU A 464 14.47 4.27 -8.12
CA GLU A 464 14.34 3.49 -6.89
C GLU A 464 12.88 3.09 -6.57
N LEU A 465 11.90 3.82 -7.11
CA LEU A 465 10.45 3.56 -6.96
C LEU A 465 9.80 2.98 -8.23
N THR A 466 10.51 2.95 -9.35
CA THR A 466 9.98 2.52 -10.67
C THR A 466 10.54 1.18 -11.13
N THR A 467 11.74 0.78 -10.69
CA THR A 467 12.32 -0.53 -11.04
C THR A 467 11.94 -1.65 -10.07
N ARG A 468 11.33 -1.33 -8.91
CA ARG A 468 10.92 -2.30 -7.88
C ARG A 468 9.41 -2.26 -7.67
N ALA A 469 8.83 -3.41 -7.32
CA ALA A 469 7.39 -3.58 -7.13
C ALA A 469 6.89 -3.05 -5.77
N VAL A 470 7.29 -1.84 -5.40
CA VAL A 470 6.99 -1.23 -4.09
C VAL A 470 5.84 -0.25 -4.21
N GLU A 471 4.77 -0.40 -3.43
CA GLU A 471 3.64 0.55 -3.46
C GLU A 471 3.92 1.84 -2.66
N ARG A 472 4.51 1.72 -1.48
CA ARG A 472 5.00 2.82 -0.66
C ARG A 472 6.23 2.35 0.08
N LEU A 473 7.14 3.25 0.43
CA LEU A 473 8.34 2.87 1.16
C LEU A 473 7.99 2.30 2.55
N GLU A 474 6.88 2.73 3.15
CA GLU A 474 6.34 2.14 4.38
C GLU A 474 5.73 0.73 4.20
N ASN A 475 5.51 0.27 2.97
CA ASN A 475 5.06 -1.11 2.72
C ASN A 475 6.26 -2.07 2.60
N ALA A 476 7.49 -1.57 2.76
CA ALA A 476 8.70 -2.38 2.68
C ALA A 476 8.68 -3.61 3.59
N LYS A 477 8.12 -3.47 4.81
CA LYS A 477 7.92 -4.56 5.78
C LYS A 477 7.08 -5.73 5.24
N PHE A 478 6.20 -5.46 4.27
CA PHE A 478 5.28 -6.46 3.71
C PHE A 478 5.75 -7.03 2.38
N LEU A 479 6.73 -6.40 1.74
CA LEU A 479 7.23 -6.76 0.41
C LEU A 479 8.62 -7.43 0.45
N GLY A 480 9.10 -7.80 1.64
CA GLY A 480 10.37 -8.47 1.83
C GLY A 480 11.57 -7.66 1.35
N VAL A 481 12.56 -8.34 0.78
CA VAL A 481 13.85 -7.73 0.37
C VAL A 481 13.69 -6.68 -0.74
N GLU A 482 12.72 -6.84 -1.66
CA GLU A 482 12.50 -5.81 -2.68
C GLU A 482 12.08 -4.48 -2.07
N GLY A 483 11.14 -4.55 -1.12
CA GLY A 483 10.64 -3.43 -0.35
C GLY A 483 11.72 -2.78 0.51
N LEU A 484 12.39 -3.58 1.35
CA LEU A 484 13.43 -3.10 2.25
C LEU A 484 14.61 -2.50 1.49
N GLY A 485 15.05 -3.11 0.39
CA GLY A 485 16.15 -2.57 -0.40
C GLY A 485 15.80 -1.26 -1.11
N SER A 486 14.53 -1.01 -1.48
CA SER A 486 14.10 0.31 -2.00
C SER A 486 14.22 1.38 -0.91
N LEU A 487 13.72 1.08 0.30
CA LEU A 487 13.83 1.99 1.45
C LEU A 487 15.30 2.27 1.80
N GLN A 488 16.14 1.25 1.87
CA GLN A 488 17.55 1.36 2.21
C GLN A 488 18.32 2.29 1.26
N GLN A 489 17.98 2.32 -0.03
CA GLN A 489 18.59 3.25 -1.00
C GLN A 489 18.34 4.72 -0.63
N PHE A 490 17.13 5.07 -0.16
CA PHE A 490 16.82 6.42 0.32
C PHE A 490 17.48 6.72 1.67
N LEU A 491 17.60 5.72 2.55
CA LEU A 491 18.23 5.87 3.86
C LEU A 491 19.76 6.00 3.79
N THR A 492 20.38 5.36 2.79
CA THR A 492 21.83 5.35 2.60
C THR A 492 22.34 6.62 1.93
N VAL A 493 21.59 7.18 0.97
CA VAL A 493 22.03 8.37 0.23
C VAL A 493 21.03 9.52 0.40
N PRO A 494 20.79 9.99 1.64
CA PRO A 494 19.80 11.02 1.93
C PRO A 494 20.13 12.38 1.29
N ASP A 495 21.42 12.69 1.11
CA ASP A 495 21.90 13.93 0.48
C ASP A 495 21.41 14.10 -0.95
N LYS A 496 21.37 13.01 -1.73
CA LYS A 496 20.87 13.01 -3.11
C LYS A 496 19.44 13.56 -3.20
N TYR A 497 18.67 13.38 -2.13
CA TYR A 497 17.26 13.73 -2.07
C TYR A 497 16.94 14.86 -1.08
N ASN A 498 17.95 15.44 -0.42
CA ASN A 498 17.79 16.43 0.65
C ASN A 498 16.88 15.95 1.80
N ILE A 499 16.87 14.64 2.09
CA ILE A 499 16.03 14.07 3.16
C ILE A 499 16.75 14.28 4.48
N LYS A 500 16.11 15.01 5.41
CA LYS A 500 16.68 15.27 6.73
C LYS A 500 15.87 14.63 7.85
N PHE A 501 14.55 14.49 7.68
CA PHE A 501 13.66 14.05 8.74
C PHE A 501 12.86 12.81 8.35
N ILE A 502 12.71 11.87 9.28
CA ILE A 502 11.85 10.70 9.12
C ILE A 502 10.91 10.63 10.32
N PHE A 503 9.61 10.57 10.05
CA PHE A 503 8.57 10.37 11.05
C PHE A 503 8.18 8.90 11.07
N SER A 504 8.52 8.21 12.14
CA SER A 504 8.28 6.78 12.32
C SER A 504 7.14 6.55 13.32
N ASN A 505 6.10 5.84 12.88
CA ASN A 505 4.98 5.36 13.67
C ASN A 505 4.94 3.82 13.76
N ASP A 506 5.85 3.12 13.07
CA ASP A 506 6.03 1.67 13.17
C ASP A 506 7.47 1.39 13.60
N LYS A 507 7.62 0.90 14.84
CA LYS A 507 8.92 0.59 15.44
C LYS A 507 9.75 -0.38 14.60
N PHE A 508 9.13 -1.17 13.73
CA PHE A 508 9.82 -2.03 12.77
C PHE A 508 10.96 -1.28 12.07
N TYR A 509 10.79 -0.01 11.69
CA TYR A 509 11.83 0.69 10.93
C TYR A 509 12.98 1.26 11.77
N ASP A 510 12.85 1.29 13.09
CA ASP A 510 13.80 1.99 13.95
C ASP A 510 15.23 1.41 13.92
N PRO A 511 15.45 0.07 13.87
CA PRO A 511 16.80 -0.49 13.75
C PRO A 511 17.49 -0.11 12.44
N ILE A 512 16.82 -0.23 11.29
CA ILE A 512 17.43 0.13 9.99
C ILE A 512 17.80 1.63 9.94
N LEU A 513 17.00 2.49 10.57
CA LEU A 513 17.32 3.91 10.69
C LEU A 513 18.60 4.11 11.52
N TYR A 514 18.70 3.48 12.69
CA TYR A 514 19.91 3.57 13.53
C TYR A 514 21.16 3.07 12.81
N PHE A 515 21.11 1.87 12.23
CA PHE A 515 22.27 1.25 11.58
C PHE A 515 22.63 1.92 10.24
N CYS A 516 21.72 2.63 9.59
CA CYS A 516 22.07 3.53 8.48
C CYS A 516 22.59 4.91 8.95
N GLY A 517 22.73 5.14 10.26
CA GLY A 517 23.31 6.34 10.86
C GLY A 517 22.33 7.50 11.09
N TRP A 518 21.03 7.23 11.16
CA TRP A 518 20.05 8.26 11.55
C TRP A 518 20.07 8.44 13.07
N GLU A 519 19.96 9.69 13.54
CA GLU A 519 19.92 10.03 14.95
C GLU A 519 18.47 10.20 15.41
N ARG A 520 18.11 9.56 16.52
CA ARG A 520 16.80 9.75 17.14
C ARG A 520 16.76 11.08 17.90
N ILE A 521 15.71 11.86 17.71
CA ILE A 521 15.42 13.04 18.55
C ILE A 521 14.20 12.77 19.44
N LYS A 522 13.94 13.68 20.37
CA LYS A 522 12.81 13.56 21.30
C LYS A 522 11.51 13.34 20.52
N PRO A 523 10.69 12.32 20.88
CA PRO A 523 9.42 12.08 20.21
C PRO A 523 8.49 13.28 20.34
N LEU A 524 7.62 13.44 19.35
CA LEU A 524 6.62 14.50 19.34
C LEU A 524 5.53 14.23 20.39
N ALA A 525 4.75 15.26 20.73
CA ALA A 525 3.69 15.17 21.74
C ALA A 525 2.59 14.12 21.41
N ASN A 526 2.50 13.68 20.16
CA ASN A 526 1.60 12.60 19.70
C ASN A 526 2.24 11.20 19.76
N GLY A 527 3.46 11.06 20.28
CA GLY A 527 4.17 9.78 20.39
C GLY A 527 4.94 9.34 19.13
N ILE A 528 4.92 10.15 18.06
CA ILE A 528 5.64 9.84 16.82
C ILE A 528 7.15 10.01 17.05
N ALA A 529 7.92 8.97 16.73
CA ALA A 529 9.36 9.01 16.75
C ALA A 529 9.88 9.84 15.58
N VAL A 530 10.85 10.70 15.85
CA VAL A 530 11.49 11.54 14.83
C VAL A 530 12.95 11.17 14.74
N TRP A 531 13.38 10.89 13.53
CA TRP A 531 14.77 10.60 13.20
C TRP A 531 15.30 11.71 12.31
N GLN A 532 16.55 12.10 12.53
CA GLN A 532 17.22 13.13 11.74
C GLN A 532 18.55 12.64 11.19
N ARG A 533 18.95 13.18 10.03
CA ARG A 533 20.31 13.06 9.51
C ARG A 533 21.01 14.41 9.60
N LEU A 534 22.19 14.43 10.22
CA LEU A 534 23.01 15.62 10.35
C LEU A 534 23.79 15.91 9.05
N GLY A 535 24.21 17.15 8.83
CA GLY A 535 25.01 17.53 7.65
C GLY A 535 24.27 17.68 6.32
N ILE A 536 22.98 17.33 6.25
CA ILE A 536 22.19 17.42 5.01
C ILE A 536 21.91 18.87 4.63
N LYS A 537 22.25 19.23 3.38
CA LYS A 537 21.96 20.56 2.83
C LYS A 537 20.46 20.75 2.57
N PRO A 538 19.91 21.95 2.83
CA PRO A 538 18.52 22.24 2.49
C PRO A 538 18.30 22.13 0.97
N ILE A 539 17.03 21.97 0.59
CA ILE A 539 16.65 21.95 -0.82
C ILE A 539 17.06 23.30 -1.44
N PRO A 540 17.69 23.29 -2.63
CA PRO A 540 18.03 24.53 -3.33
C PRO A 540 16.81 25.44 -3.52
N ASP A 541 17.00 26.76 -3.43
CA ASP A 541 15.91 27.73 -3.61
C ASP A 541 15.26 27.61 -5.00
N ILE A 542 16.06 27.28 -6.02
CA ILE A 542 15.60 26.96 -7.37
C ILE A 542 15.26 25.48 -7.44
N LYS A 543 13.98 25.17 -7.27
CA LYS A 543 13.46 23.81 -7.38
C LYS A 543 13.29 23.40 -8.85
N PRO A 544 13.40 22.10 -9.16
CA PRO A 544 12.97 21.59 -10.46
C PRO A 544 11.50 21.98 -10.68
N TYR A 545 11.27 22.81 -11.70
CA TYR A 545 9.94 23.23 -12.12
C TYR A 545 9.77 22.87 -13.59
N LYS A 546 8.67 22.20 -13.90
CA LYS A 546 8.29 21.92 -15.28
C LYS A 546 7.15 22.86 -15.67
N ASP A 547 7.46 23.84 -16.52
CA ASP A 547 6.42 24.72 -17.05
C ASP A 547 5.61 23.99 -18.13
N TYR A 548 4.32 24.30 -18.19
CA TYR A 548 3.39 23.77 -19.17
C TYR A 548 2.85 24.90 -20.05
N PRO A 549 2.62 24.64 -21.35
CA PRO A 549 2.07 25.65 -22.25
C PRO A 549 0.77 26.26 -21.73
N ARG A 550 0.58 27.57 -21.91
CA ARG A 550 -0.60 28.31 -21.42
C ARG A 550 -1.92 27.69 -21.88
N TYR A 551 -1.99 27.16 -23.10
CA TYR A 551 -3.21 26.52 -23.60
C TYR A 551 -3.57 25.26 -22.79
N GLN A 552 -2.59 24.45 -22.38
CA GLN A 552 -2.85 23.24 -21.57
C GLN A 552 -3.38 23.63 -20.20
N ARG A 553 -2.75 24.63 -19.55
CA ARG A 553 -3.19 25.18 -18.26
C ARG A 553 -4.63 25.68 -18.30
N LEU A 554 -4.95 26.50 -19.32
CA LEU A 554 -6.30 27.04 -19.49
C LEU A 554 -7.33 25.95 -19.77
N MET A 555 -7.02 25.00 -20.65
CA MET A 555 -7.91 23.87 -20.94
C MET A 555 -8.19 23.06 -19.67
N TRP A 556 -7.16 22.72 -18.91
CA TRP A 556 -7.26 21.89 -17.71
C TRP A 556 -8.01 22.57 -16.56
N GLY A 557 -7.83 23.87 -16.38
CA GLY A 557 -8.51 24.64 -15.34
C GLY A 557 -9.95 25.04 -15.68
N ILE A 558 -10.32 25.15 -16.96
CA ILE A 558 -11.64 25.66 -17.39
C ILE A 558 -12.58 24.54 -17.85
N ILE A 559 -12.10 23.64 -18.71
CA ILE A 559 -12.97 22.67 -19.39
C ILE A 559 -13.73 21.79 -18.40
N PRO A 560 -13.10 21.14 -17.41
CA PRO A 560 -13.80 20.21 -16.53
C PRO A 560 -14.95 20.89 -15.77
N VAL A 561 -14.71 22.05 -15.13
CA VAL A 561 -15.75 22.80 -14.42
C VAL A 561 -16.85 23.27 -15.39
N SER A 562 -16.48 23.70 -16.60
CA SER A 562 -17.47 24.09 -17.60
C SER A 562 -18.39 22.94 -18.01
N THR A 563 -17.93 21.68 -17.99
CA THR A 563 -18.80 20.53 -18.29
C THR A 563 -19.94 20.40 -17.27
N VAL A 564 -19.68 20.71 -15.99
CA VAL A 564 -20.71 20.74 -14.94
C VAL A 564 -21.72 21.83 -15.23
N LEU A 565 -21.26 23.04 -15.52
CA LEU A 565 -22.13 24.19 -15.81
C LEU A 565 -22.99 23.93 -17.06
N ILE A 566 -22.40 23.38 -18.11
CA ILE A 566 -23.11 23.01 -19.34
C ILE A 566 -24.12 21.91 -19.05
N ALA A 567 -23.73 20.85 -18.33
CA ALA A 567 -24.64 19.76 -17.95
C ALA A 567 -25.81 20.30 -17.12
N LEU A 568 -25.56 21.17 -16.15
CA LEU A 568 -26.61 21.83 -15.36
C LEU A 568 -27.50 22.70 -16.24
N PHE A 569 -26.95 23.59 -17.07
CA PHE A 569 -27.72 24.50 -17.91
C PHE A 569 -28.57 23.78 -18.96
N VAL A 570 -28.02 22.78 -19.63
CA VAL A 570 -28.74 21.97 -20.64
C VAL A 570 -29.88 21.17 -19.96
N ASN A 571 -29.68 20.75 -18.71
CA ASN A 571 -30.67 19.97 -17.97
C ASN A 571 -31.61 20.81 -17.09
N ILE A 572 -31.33 22.10 -16.85
CA ILE A 572 -32.11 22.94 -15.91
C ILE A 572 -33.56 23.02 -16.33
N ARG A 573 -33.83 23.13 -17.63
CA ARG A 573 -35.19 23.15 -18.17
C ARG A 573 -35.94 21.85 -17.84
N LEU A 574 -35.29 20.70 -17.93
CA LEU A 574 -35.90 19.42 -17.59
C LEU A 574 -36.13 19.29 -16.08
N ILE A 575 -35.19 19.78 -15.27
CA ILE A 575 -35.30 19.82 -13.81
C ILE A 575 -36.49 20.70 -13.40
N VAL A 576 -36.56 21.94 -13.90
CA VAL A 576 -37.63 22.91 -13.58
C VAL A 576 -39.01 22.41 -14.03
N ILE A 577 -39.14 21.89 -15.26
CA ILE A 577 -40.41 21.35 -15.75
C ILE A 577 -40.88 20.16 -14.90
N SER A 578 -39.96 19.30 -14.47
CA SER A 578 -40.27 18.12 -13.65
C SER A 578 -40.59 18.50 -12.20
N ALA A 579 -39.81 19.41 -11.61
CA ALA A 579 -39.96 19.85 -10.22
C ALA A 579 -41.28 20.59 -9.98
N PHE A 580 -41.60 21.56 -10.85
CA PHE A 580 -42.82 22.36 -10.74
C PHE A 580 -44.01 21.76 -11.49
N LYS A 581 -43.86 20.56 -12.07
CA LYS A 581 -44.89 19.83 -12.84
C LYS A 581 -45.57 20.68 -13.92
N LEU A 582 -44.82 21.60 -14.53
CA LEU A 582 -45.33 22.68 -15.39
C LEU A 582 -45.92 22.20 -16.72
N LYS A 583 -45.54 21.00 -17.19
CA LYS A 583 -46.06 20.41 -18.43
C LYS A 583 -46.29 18.90 -18.30
N LYS A 584 -47.25 18.38 -19.07
CA LYS A 584 -47.39 16.93 -19.32
C LYS A 584 -46.17 16.48 -20.14
N ILE A 585 -45.33 15.63 -19.55
CA ILE A 585 -44.17 15.03 -20.23
C ILE A 585 -44.68 13.84 -21.07
N GLU A 586 -44.29 13.79 -22.34
CA GLU A 586 -44.56 12.64 -23.21
C GLU A 586 -43.94 11.36 -22.64
N PRO A 587 -44.63 10.21 -22.69
CA PRO A 587 -44.07 8.94 -22.25
C PRO A 587 -42.78 8.64 -23.03
N ASN A 588 -41.76 8.13 -22.35
CA ASN A 588 -40.50 7.85 -23.00
C ASN A 588 -40.65 6.69 -24.00
N ALA A 589 -39.89 6.72 -25.09
CA ALA A 589 -40.03 5.72 -26.16
C ALA A 589 -39.75 4.26 -25.70
N TYR A 590 -38.99 4.07 -24.62
CA TYR A 590 -38.74 2.76 -24.01
C TYR A 590 -39.86 2.29 -23.07
N GLU A 591 -40.79 3.15 -22.65
CA GLU A 591 -41.95 2.76 -21.82
C GLU A 591 -42.94 1.88 -22.59
N LYS A 592 -42.87 1.88 -23.93
CA LYS A 592 -43.64 0.97 -24.79
C LYS A 592 -43.22 -0.50 -24.60
N PHE A 593 -41.98 -0.75 -24.21
CA PHE A 593 -41.44 -2.09 -23.94
C PHE A 593 -41.49 -2.42 -22.45
N LYS A 594 -42.52 -1.92 -21.74
CA LYS A 594 -42.74 -2.20 -20.34
C LYS A 594 -42.74 -3.71 -20.11
N VAL A 595 -41.88 -4.16 -19.19
CA VAL A 595 -41.78 -5.57 -18.83
C VAL A 595 -43.09 -6.03 -18.21
N GLU A 596 -43.63 -7.12 -18.75
CA GLU A 596 -44.75 -7.84 -18.18
C GLU A 596 -44.30 -8.69 -16.99
N THR A 597 -45.04 -8.57 -15.88
CA THR A 597 -44.78 -9.28 -14.62
C THR A 597 -45.84 -10.35 -14.36
N ASN A 598 -46.30 -11.00 -15.42
CA ASN A 598 -47.35 -12.02 -15.39
C ASN A 598 -46.75 -13.39 -15.77
N GLY A 599 -46.97 -14.40 -14.94
CA GLY A 599 -46.57 -15.78 -15.22
C GLY A 599 -45.07 -16.06 -15.13
N PHE A 600 -44.56 -16.31 -13.92
CA PHE A 600 -43.17 -16.71 -13.72
C PHE A 600 -42.96 -18.17 -14.16
N LYS A 601 -41.93 -18.45 -14.98
CA LYS A 601 -41.70 -19.79 -15.53
C LYS A 601 -41.32 -20.80 -14.43
N PRO A 602 -42.05 -21.91 -14.23
CA PRO A 602 -41.75 -22.87 -13.18
C PRO A 602 -40.36 -23.52 -13.31
N LYS A 603 -39.91 -23.81 -14.54
CA LYS A 603 -38.56 -24.34 -14.80
C LYS A 603 -37.45 -23.38 -14.36
N LEU A 604 -37.63 -22.08 -14.59
CA LEU A 604 -36.69 -21.05 -14.15
C LEU A 604 -36.67 -20.96 -12.61
N ALA A 605 -37.84 -21.00 -11.97
CA ALA A 605 -37.92 -21.03 -10.51
C ALA A 605 -37.21 -22.27 -9.93
N GLY A 606 -37.33 -23.44 -10.58
CA GLY A 606 -36.60 -24.65 -10.21
C GLY A 606 -35.08 -24.50 -10.35
N LEU A 607 -34.60 -23.97 -11.48
CA LEU A 607 -33.18 -23.68 -11.70
C LEU A 607 -32.62 -22.69 -10.67
N MET A 608 -33.36 -21.62 -10.37
CA MET A 608 -32.98 -20.67 -9.34
C MET A 608 -32.94 -21.30 -7.95
N GLY A 609 -33.90 -22.17 -7.62
CA GLY A 609 -33.88 -22.91 -6.37
C GLY A 609 -32.66 -23.83 -6.26
N ALA A 610 -32.33 -24.56 -7.32
CA ALA A 610 -31.14 -25.41 -7.37
C ALA A 610 -29.84 -24.60 -7.25
N TRP A 611 -29.74 -23.48 -7.97
CA TRP A 611 -28.60 -22.56 -7.85
C TRP A 611 -28.48 -21.92 -6.48
N PHE A 612 -29.60 -21.53 -5.88
CA PHE A 612 -29.64 -21.02 -4.52
C PHE A 612 -29.12 -22.06 -3.52
N LEU A 613 -29.57 -23.32 -3.62
CA LEU A 613 -29.07 -24.41 -2.78
C LEU A 613 -27.59 -24.71 -3.03
N PHE A 614 -27.13 -24.65 -4.29
CA PHE A 614 -25.72 -24.82 -4.64
C PHE A 614 -24.85 -23.72 -4.05
N THR A 615 -25.19 -22.44 -4.30
CA THR A 615 -24.45 -21.29 -3.76
C THR A 615 -24.48 -21.26 -2.23
N LEU A 616 -25.62 -21.58 -1.62
CA LEU A 616 -25.73 -21.73 -0.18
C LEU A 616 -24.85 -22.89 0.34
N GLY A 617 -24.82 -24.02 -0.37
CA GLY A 617 -23.94 -25.15 -0.07
C GLY A 617 -22.46 -24.79 -0.18
N CYS A 618 -22.05 -24.03 -1.20
CA CYS A 618 -20.69 -23.50 -1.32
C CYS A 618 -20.37 -22.54 -0.18
N ILE A 619 -21.28 -21.64 0.19
CA ILE A 619 -21.09 -20.72 1.33
C ILE A 619 -20.98 -21.51 2.63
N PHE A 620 -21.84 -22.49 2.88
CA PHE A 620 -21.73 -23.37 4.05
C PHE A 620 -20.46 -24.19 4.03
N TYR A 621 -20.00 -24.65 2.88
CA TYR A 621 -18.74 -25.36 2.75
C TYR A 621 -17.55 -24.44 3.01
N ILE A 622 -17.56 -23.19 2.52
CA ILE A 622 -16.55 -22.18 2.82
C ILE A 622 -16.58 -21.81 4.30
N ILE A 623 -17.76 -21.61 4.90
CA ILE A 623 -17.92 -21.37 6.33
C ILE A 623 -17.46 -22.59 7.13
N TYR A 624 -17.71 -23.82 6.65
CA TYR A 624 -17.24 -25.05 7.28
C TYR A 624 -15.73 -25.20 7.18
N LEU A 625 -15.13 -24.97 6.01
CA LEU A 625 -13.68 -24.94 5.84
C LEU A 625 -13.06 -23.86 6.71
N PHE A 626 -13.62 -22.65 6.70
CA PHE A 626 -13.21 -21.57 7.58
C PHE A 626 -13.37 -21.99 9.04
N PHE A 627 -14.47 -22.62 9.43
CA PHE A 627 -14.69 -23.10 10.78
C PHE A 627 -13.61 -24.13 11.16
N ILE A 628 -13.39 -25.18 10.36
CA ILE A 628 -12.37 -26.20 10.61
C ILE A 628 -10.95 -25.62 10.62
N GLN A 629 -10.63 -24.71 9.71
CA GLN A 629 -9.32 -24.04 9.62
C GLN A 629 -9.12 -23.01 10.75
N SER A 630 -10.18 -22.34 11.17
CA SER A 630 -10.17 -21.37 12.29
C SER A 630 -10.22 -22.05 13.66
N GLN A 631 -10.44 -23.36 13.71
CA GLN A 631 -10.38 -24.10 14.96
C GLN A 631 -8.92 -24.31 15.34
N GLU A 632 -8.51 -23.48 16.29
CA GLU A 632 -7.13 -23.26 16.72
C GLU A 632 -6.47 -24.56 17.23
N GLN A 633 -7.20 -25.58 17.73
CA GLN A 633 -6.60 -26.72 18.47
C GLN A 633 -7.05 -28.14 18.04
N ILE A 634 -7.61 -28.33 16.84
CA ILE A 634 -8.10 -29.65 16.39
C ILE A 634 -6.96 -30.63 16.07
N SER A 635 -5.84 -30.11 15.58
CA SER A 635 -4.71 -30.90 15.13
C SER A 635 -3.39 -30.25 15.55
N PRO A 636 -2.26 -31.01 15.60
CA PRO A 636 -0.96 -30.44 15.91
C PRO A 636 -0.58 -29.28 14.98
N GLU A 637 -0.93 -29.38 13.71
CA GLU A 637 -0.70 -28.37 12.68
C GLU A 637 -1.43 -27.05 13.01
N ASN A 638 -2.72 -27.13 13.34
CA ASN A 638 -3.55 -25.96 13.63
C ASN A 638 -3.09 -25.20 14.87
N VAL A 639 -2.68 -25.91 15.94
CA VAL A 639 -2.26 -25.24 17.19
C VAL A 639 -0.92 -24.52 17.03
N ILE A 640 0.00 -25.07 16.24
CA ILE A 640 1.26 -24.40 15.90
C ILE A 640 0.97 -23.12 15.11
N LEU A 641 0.15 -23.22 14.07
CA LEU A 641 -0.23 -22.06 13.25
C LEU A 641 -0.95 -21.00 14.09
N ALA A 642 -1.94 -21.38 14.89
CA ALA A 642 -2.68 -20.46 15.75
C ALA A 642 -1.78 -19.78 16.79
N TYR A 643 -0.83 -20.52 17.38
CA TYR A 643 0.14 -19.99 18.32
C TYR A 643 1.03 -18.92 17.67
N HIS A 644 1.63 -19.22 16.52
CA HIS A 644 2.49 -18.24 15.82
C HIS A 644 1.71 -17.04 15.26
N ASP A 645 0.48 -17.24 14.78
CA ASP A 645 -0.39 -16.17 14.29
C ASP A 645 -0.77 -15.21 15.44
N ASP A 646 -1.18 -15.75 16.60
CA ASP A 646 -1.47 -14.93 17.77
C ASP A 646 -0.22 -14.25 18.37
N LEU A 647 0.97 -14.84 18.23
CA LEU A 647 2.24 -14.18 18.57
C LEU A 647 2.54 -12.98 17.65
N ASP A 648 2.47 -13.16 16.32
CA ASP A 648 2.72 -12.09 15.33
C ASP A 648 1.74 -10.92 15.51
N PHE A 649 0.46 -11.21 15.77
CA PHE A 649 -0.56 -10.20 16.10
C PHE A 649 -0.53 -9.70 17.56
N LYS A 650 0.44 -10.13 18.38
CA LYS A 650 0.62 -9.74 19.79
C LYS A 650 -0.61 -10.01 20.68
N ARG A 651 -1.36 -11.07 20.38
CA ARG A 651 -2.51 -11.54 21.16
C ARG A 651 -2.05 -12.53 22.24
N PHE A 652 -1.13 -12.09 23.09
CA PHE A 652 -0.40 -12.94 24.05
C PHE A 652 -1.27 -13.82 24.94
N LYS A 653 -2.44 -13.34 25.38
CA LYS A 653 -3.37 -14.17 26.18
C LYS A 653 -3.88 -15.41 25.42
N LYS A 654 -4.12 -15.26 24.12
CA LYS A 654 -4.52 -16.40 23.27
C LYS A 654 -3.34 -17.31 23.00
N ALA A 655 -2.18 -16.75 22.64
CA ALA A 655 -0.96 -17.53 22.45
C ALA A 655 -0.64 -18.42 23.67
N HIS A 656 -0.71 -17.84 24.88
CA HIS A 656 -0.54 -18.58 26.14
C HIS A 656 -1.57 -19.71 26.32
N SER A 657 -2.81 -19.50 25.91
CA SER A 657 -3.88 -20.50 26.07
C SER A 657 -3.67 -21.79 25.27
N TYR A 658 -2.74 -21.78 24.31
CA TYR A 658 -2.36 -22.97 23.56
C TYR A 658 -1.33 -23.83 24.29
N TYR A 659 -0.74 -23.37 25.40
CA TYR A 659 0.15 -24.20 26.20
C TYR A 659 -0.60 -25.24 27.03
N ASP A 660 0.07 -26.38 27.24
CA ASP A 660 -0.41 -27.42 28.11
C ASP A 660 -0.36 -26.96 29.58
N ALA A 661 -1.53 -26.69 30.14
CA ALA A 661 -1.69 -26.27 31.53
C ALA A 661 -1.16 -27.28 32.58
N ASP A 662 -0.95 -28.56 32.22
CA ASP A 662 -0.43 -29.58 33.16
C ASP A 662 1.05 -29.32 33.48
N TYR A 663 1.75 -28.57 32.63
CA TYR A 663 3.12 -28.10 32.84
C TYR A 663 3.18 -26.79 33.66
N GLY A 664 2.04 -26.22 34.05
CA GLY A 664 1.95 -25.17 35.07
C GLY A 664 2.49 -23.77 34.70
N LYS A 665 2.82 -23.50 33.43
CA LYS A 665 3.31 -22.18 32.99
C LYS A 665 2.20 -21.12 33.09
N THR A 666 2.30 -20.22 34.07
CA THR A 666 1.32 -19.15 34.27
C THR A 666 1.40 -18.10 33.16
N PHE A 667 0.31 -17.36 32.93
CA PHE A 667 0.31 -16.26 31.97
C PHE A 667 1.33 -15.18 32.34
N ASP A 668 1.47 -14.89 33.64
CA ASP A 668 2.45 -13.92 34.13
C ASP A 668 3.88 -14.37 33.84
N GLN A 669 4.18 -15.66 34.01
CA GLN A 669 5.47 -16.24 33.65
C GLN A 669 5.71 -16.18 32.13
N PHE A 670 4.71 -16.51 31.31
CA PHE A 670 4.79 -16.39 29.86
C PHE A 670 5.04 -14.94 29.39
N MET A 671 4.33 -13.97 29.98
CA MET A 671 4.55 -12.56 29.69
C MET A 671 5.93 -12.09 30.15
N LEU A 672 6.38 -12.56 31.30
CA LEU A 672 7.72 -12.26 31.82
C LEU A 672 8.77 -12.78 30.84
N GLU A 673 8.70 -14.05 30.45
CA GLU A 673 9.62 -14.64 29.47
C GLU A 673 9.56 -13.93 28.12
N THR A 674 8.36 -13.60 27.61
CA THR A 674 8.19 -12.85 26.36
C THR A 674 8.81 -11.45 26.44
N SER A 675 8.69 -10.79 27.59
CA SER A 675 9.32 -9.48 27.83
C SER A 675 10.84 -9.57 28.03
N VAL A 676 11.33 -10.72 28.52
CA VAL A 676 12.75 -11.00 28.76
C VAL A 676 13.48 -11.41 27.50
N SER A 677 12.78 -12.10 26.61
CA SER A 677 13.30 -12.61 25.36
C SER A 677 13.27 -11.55 24.26
N ASP A 678 13.36 -10.27 24.62
CA ASP A 678 13.32 -9.17 23.63
C ASP A 678 14.46 -9.32 22.60
N GLY A 679 14.41 -8.63 21.47
CA GLY A 679 15.47 -8.70 20.46
C GLY A 679 15.03 -8.34 19.05
N LEU A 680 15.90 -8.54 18.06
CA LEU A 680 15.58 -8.23 16.66
C LEU A 680 14.32 -8.97 16.20
N LEU A 681 14.24 -10.28 16.48
CA LEU A 681 13.15 -11.13 16.02
C LEU A 681 11.85 -10.84 16.79
N ASN A 682 11.89 -10.80 18.12
CA ASN A 682 10.69 -10.65 18.95
C ASN A 682 10.14 -9.21 18.98
N SER A 683 10.99 -8.19 18.84
CA SER A 683 10.54 -6.79 18.86
C SER A 683 10.34 -6.17 17.49
N TYR A 684 11.11 -6.59 16.49
CA TYR A 684 11.16 -5.94 15.18
C TYR A 684 10.98 -6.93 14.01
N GLY A 685 10.81 -8.22 14.27
CA GLY A 685 10.46 -9.20 13.25
C GLY A 685 8.99 -9.13 12.86
N LYS A 686 8.72 -9.44 11.60
CA LYS A 686 7.39 -9.79 11.11
C LYS A 686 7.44 -11.22 10.60
N LEU A 687 6.52 -12.06 11.05
CA LEU A 687 6.40 -13.42 10.53
C LEU A 687 5.98 -13.38 9.05
N ASN A 688 6.72 -14.10 8.21
CA ASN A 688 6.49 -14.21 6.77
C ASN A 688 5.84 -15.54 6.42
N ASP A 689 6.39 -16.65 6.93
CA ASP A 689 5.86 -18.00 6.70
C ASP A 689 6.09 -18.91 7.91
N VAL A 690 5.22 -19.91 8.05
CA VAL A 690 5.35 -21.00 9.01
C VAL A 690 5.10 -22.31 8.26
N SER A 691 6.13 -23.12 8.16
CA SER A 691 6.03 -24.49 7.67
C SER A 691 6.44 -25.45 8.76
N PHE A 692 5.95 -26.68 8.71
CA PHE A 692 6.23 -27.67 9.74
C PHE A 692 6.24 -29.07 9.15
N ASP A 693 7.05 -29.93 9.77
CA ASP A 693 7.13 -31.35 9.48
C ASP A 693 6.88 -32.16 10.75
N ILE A 694 5.81 -32.96 10.75
CA ILE A 694 5.47 -33.82 11.88
C ILE A 694 6.16 -35.16 11.65
N PHE A 695 7.24 -35.37 12.37
CA PHE A 695 8.05 -36.59 12.26
C PHE A 695 7.68 -37.65 13.30
N GLU A 696 6.93 -37.29 14.35
CA GLU A 696 6.41 -38.23 15.34
C GLU A 696 4.94 -37.91 15.64
N ARG A 697 4.05 -38.89 15.47
CA ARG A 697 2.60 -38.71 15.74
C ARG A 697 1.98 -39.98 16.29
N THR A 698 1.35 -39.85 17.45
CA THR A 698 0.50 -40.85 18.09
C THR A 698 -0.90 -40.26 18.32
N GLU A 699 -1.80 -41.01 18.97
CA GLU A 699 -3.17 -40.53 19.25
C GLU A 699 -3.18 -39.31 20.19
N ASN A 700 -2.25 -39.25 21.15
CA ASN A 700 -2.23 -38.23 22.21
C ASN A 700 -0.95 -37.39 22.27
N HIS A 701 0.02 -37.65 21.39
CA HIS A 701 1.32 -37.00 21.41
C HIS A 701 1.85 -36.82 19.99
N ALA A 702 2.48 -35.68 19.72
CA ALA A 702 3.12 -35.39 18.45
C ALA A 702 4.38 -34.54 18.66
N LYS A 703 5.36 -34.69 17.77
CA LYS A 703 6.49 -33.76 17.65
C LYS A 703 6.54 -33.19 16.25
N ALA A 704 6.66 -31.88 16.20
CA ALA A 704 6.74 -31.13 14.95
C ALA A 704 8.04 -30.34 14.93
N LYS A 705 8.78 -30.46 13.83
CA LYS A 705 9.85 -29.52 13.51
C LYS A 705 9.21 -28.36 12.75
N VAL A 706 9.22 -27.18 13.35
CA VAL A 706 8.58 -25.98 12.82
C VAL A 706 9.67 -25.05 12.29
N TYR A 707 9.54 -24.70 11.03
CA TYR A 707 10.37 -23.72 10.34
C TYR A 707 9.60 -22.42 10.27
N THR A 708 10.14 -21.39 10.89
CA THR A 708 9.56 -20.05 10.86
C THR A 708 10.48 -19.12 10.08
N GLU A 709 9.88 -18.32 9.22
CA GLU A 709 10.62 -17.35 8.43
C GLU A 709 10.16 -15.94 8.83
N TYR A 710 11.11 -15.11 9.26
CA TYR A 710 10.86 -13.74 9.69
C TYR A 710 11.55 -12.73 8.76
N ILE A 711 10.80 -11.70 8.39
CA ILE A 711 11.36 -10.49 7.79
C ILE A 711 11.68 -9.55 8.94
N THR A 712 12.94 -9.16 9.07
CA THR A 712 13.37 -8.11 10.00
C THR A 712 13.82 -6.88 9.21
N PRO A 713 14.04 -5.73 9.86
CA PRO A 713 14.46 -4.50 9.18
C PRO A 713 15.89 -4.58 8.63
N LEU A 714 16.71 -5.50 9.15
CA LEU A 714 18.14 -5.61 8.82
C LEU A 714 18.43 -6.87 8.00
N THR A 715 17.72 -7.97 8.25
CA THR A 715 18.00 -9.26 7.61
C THR A 715 16.77 -10.18 7.58
N TYR A 716 16.87 -11.26 6.81
CA TYR A 716 15.91 -12.36 6.82
C TYR A 716 16.36 -13.44 7.79
N VAL A 717 15.48 -13.89 8.67
CA VAL A 717 15.82 -14.91 9.66
C VAL A 717 14.97 -16.14 9.44
N ARG A 718 15.63 -17.29 9.29
CA ARG A 718 14.98 -18.60 9.35
C ARG A 718 15.31 -19.22 10.69
N ASP A 719 14.29 -19.53 11.45
CA ASP A 719 14.42 -20.23 12.73
C ASP A 719 13.75 -21.60 12.66
N THR A 720 14.36 -22.59 13.31
CA THR A 720 13.87 -23.97 13.35
C THR A 720 13.74 -24.42 14.80
N THR A 721 12.49 -24.55 15.25
CA THR A 721 12.16 -24.97 16.61
C THR A 721 11.46 -26.33 16.59
N VAL A 722 11.76 -27.19 17.56
CA VAL A 722 11.08 -28.48 17.71
C VAL A 722 10.05 -28.37 18.82
N TYR A 723 8.77 -28.46 18.45
CA TYR A 723 7.68 -28.46 19.42
C TYR A 723 7.24 -29.87 19.77
N GLU A 724 7.02 -30.08 21.06
CA GLU A 724 6.32 -31.23 21.60
C GLU A 724 4.86 -30.84 21.85
N LEU A 725 3.91 -31.69 21.44
CA LEU A 725 2.48 -31.41 21.53
C LEU A 725 1.74 -32.58 22.16
N ASN A 726 0.84 -32.26 23.09
CA ASN A 726 0.00 -33.24 23.77
C ASN A 726 -1.47 -32.99 23.48
N LYS A 727 -2.23 -34.07 23.28
CA LYS A 727 -3.68 -34.03 23.18
C LYS A 727 -4.30 -34.32 24.55
N LYS A 728 -5.14 -33.41 25.04
CA LYS A 728 -5.83 -33.58 26.32
C LYS A 728 -7.14 -34.35 26.18
N LYS A 729 -7.72 -34.70 27.33
CA LYS A 729 -9.02 -35.39 27.45
C LYS A 729 -10.21 -34.62 26.86
N ASP A 730 -10.06 -33.31 26.65
CA ASP A 730 -11.03 -32.47 25.95
C ASP A 730 -10.97 -32.62 24.41
N GLY A 731 -10.03 -33.43 23.90
CA GLY A 731 -9.83 -33.69 22.49
C GLY A 731 -8.98 -32.65 21.76
N LYS A 732 -8.45 -31.63 22.47
CA LYS A 732 -7.66 -30.54 21.89
C LYS A 732 -6.16 -30.77 22.03
N TRP A 733 -5.40 -30.24 21.08
CA TRP A 733 -3.94 -30.23 21.10
C TRP A 733 -3.41 -28.98 21.78
N TYR A 734 -2.34 -29.17 22.56
CA TYR A 734 -1.64 -28.12 23.28
C TYR A 734 -0.14 -28.26 23.06
N ILE A 735 0.56 -27.13 23.06
CA ILE A 735 2.01 -27.07 22.96
C ILE A 735 2.59 -27.29 24.36
N VAL A 736 3.57 -28.17 24.48
CA VAL A 736 4.35 -28.31 25.72
C VAL A 736 5.25 -27.08 25.83
N PRO A 737 5.13 -26.28 26.89
CA PRO A 737 5.96 -25.10 27.03
C PRO A 737 7.43 -25.50 27.23
N GLU A 738 8.33 -24.78 26.55
CA GLU A 738 9.76 -24.93 26.78
C GLU A 738 10.14 -24.46 28.18
N VAL A 739 11.16 -25.10 28.76
CA VAL A 739 11.78 -24.68 30.01
C VAL A 739 12.71 -23.53 29.69
N PHE A 740 12.35 -22.32 30.14
CA PHE A 740 13.17 -21.13 29.95
C PHE A 740 14.38 -21.16 30.89
N ASP A 741 15.58 -21.00 30.35
CA ASP A 741 16.79 -20.93 31.17
C ASP A 741 16.81 -19.59 31.92
N VAL A 742 16.71 -19.67 33.24
CA VAL A 742 16.75 -18.50 34.12
C VAL A 742 18.20 -18.29 34.51
N ASP A 743 18.97 -17.65 33.64
CA ASP A 743 20.15 -16.93 34.11
C ASP A 743 19.66 -15.97 35.20
N ILE A 744 20.33 -15.86 36.36
CA ILE A 744 19.98 -14.96 37.49
C ILE A 744 21.12 -13.96 37.64
N PRO A 745 20.88 -12.64 37.77
CA PRO A 745 21.98 -11.70 37.78
C PRO A 745 22.70 -11.86 39.13
N ASN A 746 24.02 -11.73 39.13
CA ASN A 746 24.80 -11.95 40.35
C ASN A 746 24.46 -10.92 41.43
N GLU A 747 24.20 -9.67 41.04
CA GLU A 747 23.83 -8.58 41.93
C GLU A 747 22.47 -8.00 41.55
N GLN A 748 21.62 -7.76 42.55
CA GLN A 748 20.30 -7.15 42.35
C GLN A 748 20.39 -5.63 42.14
N LEU A 749 21.40 -4.99 42.71
CA LEU A 749 21.67 -3.57 42.58
C LEU A 749 23.17 -3.37 42.43
N PHE A 750 23.57 -2.66 41.40
CA PHE A 750 24.96 -2.31 41.14
C PHE A 750 25.01 -0.92 40.52
N SER A 751 26.18 -0.29 40.57
CA SER A 751 26.39 1.04 40.01
C SER A 751 27.61 1.02 39.10
N VAL A 752 27.47 1.63 37.93
CA VAL A 752 28.57 1.82 36.98
C VAL A 752 28.83 3.32 36.85
N ALA A 753 30.11 3.69 36.77
CA ALA A 753 30.51 5.06 36.50
C ALA A 753 30.63 5.27 34.99
N GLU A 754 29.68 5.99 34.40
CA GLU A 754 29.63 6.24 32.96
C GLU A 754 29.79 7.74 32.61
N PRO A 755 30.56 8.09 31.57
CA PRO A 755 30.61 9.45 31.07
C PRO A 755 29.35 9.78 30.27
N LYS A 756 28.47 10.63 30.83
CA LYS A 756 27.29 11.14 30.11
C LYS A 756 27.57 12.47 29.43
N TYR A 757 27.11 12.57 28.18
CA TYR A 757 27.18 13.79 27.40
C TYR A 757 25.79 14.39 27.29
N LYS A 758 25.69 15.72 27.44
CA LYS A 758 24.43 16.44 27.24
C LYS A 758 24.71 17.72 26.48
N ASN A 759 24.13 17.82 25.29
CA ASN A 759 24.13 19.09 24.58
C ASN A 759 23.08 20.01 25.22
N HIS A 760 23.54 21.04 25.94
CA HIS A 760 22.65 22.03 26.57
C HIS A 760 22.03 23.00 25.56
N GLY A 761 22.56 23.05 24.33
CA GLY A 761 22.28 24.13 23.38
C GLY A 761 22.84 25.47 23.87
N ARG A 762 23.30 26.31 22.95
CA ARG A 762 23.67 27.71 23.26
C ARG A 762 22.58 28.72 22.88
N ARG A 763 21.47 28.21 22.34
CA ARG A 763 20.38 29.01 21.81
C ARG A 763 19.75 29.89 22.89
N ARG A 764 19.79 31.20 22.66
CA ARG A 764 19.00 32.16 23.43
C ARG A 764 17.52 31.99 23.08
N VAL A 765 16.63 32.08 24.07
CA VAL A 765 15.17 32.06 23.86
C VAL A 765 14.78 33.31 23.07
N THR A 766 14.79 33.19 21.75
CA THR A 766 14.52 34.27 20.80
C THR A 766 13.77 33.69 19.60
N THR A 767 13.10 34.54 18.83
CA THR A 767 12.46 34.17 17.57
C THR A 767 13.43 34.14 16.39
N GLN A 768 14.73 34.38 16.62
CA GLN A 768 15.75 34.44 15.59
C GLN A 768 16.26 33.04 15.24
N GLN A 769 16.82 32.92 14.03
CA GLN A 769 17.38 31.68 13.48
C GLN A 769 18.59 31.21 14.31
N THR A 770 18.90 29.92 14.24
CA THR A 770 20.10 29.33 14.83
C THR A 770 21.34 30.00 14.25
N PHE A 771 22.12 30.68 15.10
CA PHE A 771 23.38 31.30 14.68
C PHE A 771 24.49 30.25 14.62
N HIS A 772 25.59 30.57 13.92
CA HIS A 772 26.76 29.67 13.88
C HIS A 772 27.32 29.37 15.28
N GLU A 773 27.22 30.32 16.22
CA GLU A 773 27.62 30.16 17.62
C GLU A 773 26.73 29.20 18.43
N ASP A 774 25.53 28.89 17.92
CA ASP A 774 24.60 27.92 18.53
C ASP A 774 24.90 26.46 18.11
N ILE A 775 25.74 26.27 17.10
CA ILE A 775 26.10 24.95 16.55
C ILE A 775 27.29 24.39 17.34
N VAL A 776 27.19 23.12 17.74
CA VAL A 776 28.30 22.42 18.38
C VAL A 776 29.44 22.25 17.36
N PRO A 777 30.69 22.60 17.71
CA PRO A 777 31.83 22.37 16.83
C PRO A 777 31.88 20.92 16.35
N GLN A 778 32.25 20.72 15.09
CA GLN A 778 32.39 19.38 14.52
C GLN A 778 33.57 18.65 15.18
N PRO A 779 33.36 17.46 15.75
CA PRO A 779 34.44 16.64 16.28
C PRO A 779 35.45 16.30 15.20
N VAL A 780 36.70 16.10 15.62
CA VAL A 780 37.78 15.72 14.73
C VAL A 780 37.93 14.19 14.67
N VAL A 781 37.88 13.65 13.45
CA VAL A 781 38.06 12.21 13.16
C VAL A 781 39.25 12.03 12.22
N GLU A 782 39.96 10.91 12.31
CA GLU A 782 41.05 10.53 11.40
C GLU A 782 40.68 9.26 10.65
N VAL A 783 40.87 9.25 9.32
CA VAL A 783 40.88 8.03 8.52
C VAL A 783 42.25 7.39 8.63
N LEU A 784 42.33 6.21 9.24
CA LEU A 784 43.59 5.52 9.50
C LEU A 784 44.08 4.76 8.26
N GLU A 785 43.15 4.09 7.59
CA GLU A 785 43.37 3.41 6.31
C GLU A 785 42.06 3.30 5.53
N ALA A 786 42.16 3.26 4.20
CA ALA A 786 41.06 2.91 3.31
C ALA A 786 41.64 2.23 2.05
N LYS A 787 40.94 1.21 1.53
CA LYS A 787 41.36 0.42 0.37
C LYS A 787 40.16 0.08 -0.50
N LEU A 788 40.31 0.27 -1.81
CA LEU A 788 39.40 -0.31 -2.79
C LEU A 788 39.80 -1.77 -3.01
N ILE A 789 38.85 -2.68 -2.86
CA ILE A 789 39.04 -4.12 -3.03
C ILE A 789 37.98 -4.66 -3.99
N GLU A 790 38.31 -5.74 -4.66
CA GLU A 790 37.35 -6.50 -5.46
C GLU A 790 37.18 -7.89 -4.85
N ASN A 791 35.93 -8.34 -4.67
CA ASN A 791 35.59 -9.67 -4.19
C ASN A 791 34.44 -10.19 -5.05
N ASN A 792 34.57 -11.40 -5.63
CA ASN A 792 33.54 -12.00 -6.51
C ASN A 792 33.03 -11.05 -7.63
N ASN A 793 33.94 -10.34 -8.31
CA ASN A 793 33.65 -9.33 -9.36
C ASN A 793 32.84 -8.11 -8.88
N GLN A 794 32.81 -7.83 -7.58
CA GLN A 794 32.18 -6.65 -7.00
C GLN A 794 33.21 -5.80 -6.26
N TYR A 795 33.01 -4.48 -6.30
CA TYR A 795 33.93 -3.51 -5.72
C TYR A 795 33.43 -3.03 -4.37
N TYR A 796 34.35 -2.91 -3.41
CA TYR A 796 34.08 -2.46 -2.05
C TYR A 796 35.18 -1.52 -1.59
N ILE A 797 34.84 -0.59 -0.69
CA ILE A 797 35.84 0.19 0.02
C ILE A 797 35.81 -0.22 1.48
N ILE A 798 36.93 -0.72 1.97
CA ILE A 798 37.12 -1.10 3.37
C ILE A 798 38.12 -0.18 4.03
N GLY A 799 37.97 0.05 5.33
CA GLY A 799 38.94 0.87 6.05
C GLY A 799 38.69 0.96 7.54
N ARG A 800 39.43 1.88 8.17
CA ARG A 800 39.35 2.19 9.59
C ARG A 800 39.36 3.68 9.82
N LEU A 801 38.63 4.11 10.84
CA LEU A 801 38.60 5.48 11.29
C LEU A 801 38.64 5.55 12.83
N GLN A 802 39.10 6.67 13.36
CA GLN A 802 39.17 6.94 14.80
C GLN A 802 38.61 8.32 15.12
N ASN A 803 37.79 8.40 16.16
CA ASN A 803 37.46 9.68 16.77
C ASN A 803 38.66 10.18 17.58
N ILE A 804 39.43 11.13 17.07
CA ILE A 804 40.60 11.66 17.76
C ILE A 804 40.25 12.84 18.68
N ASP A 805 38.99 13.22 18.79
CA ASP A 805 38.53 14.28 19.67
C ASP A 805 38.29 13.79 21.11
N ASN A 806 37.92 14.72 22.00
CA ASN A 806 37.41 14.45 23.35
C ASN A 806 35.88 14.49 23.42
N LEU A 807 35.20 14.78 22.30
CA LEU A 807 33.75 14.77 22.16
C LEU A 807 33.29 13.54 21.37
N PRO A 808 32.12 12.96 21.67
CA PRO A 808 31.54 11.93 20.82
C PRO A 808 31.22 12.46 19.42
N ALA A 809 31.39 11.60 18.43
CA ALA A 809 31.21 11.94 17.02
C ALA A 809 30.15 11.05 16.37
N ASP A 810 29.20 11.69 15.69
CA ASP A 810 28.30 11.07 14.72
C ASP A 810 28.92 11.19 13.33
N ILE A 811 29.31 10.06 12.76
CA ILE A 811 30.04 9.99 11.51
C ILE A 811 29.11 9.64 10.35
N ASP A 812 29.24 10.43 9.29
CA ASP A 812 28.71 10.11 7.97
C ASP A 812 29.88 9.83 7.04
N LEU A 813 29.96 8.62 6.51
CA LEU A 813 31.05 8.17 5.66
C LEU A 813 30.54 8.00 4.25
N LYS A 814 31.00 8.85 3.34
CA LYS A 814 30.59 8.89 1.94
C LYS A 814 31.78 8.61 1.03
N SER A 815 31.57 7.84 -0.03
CA SER A 815 32.58 7.64 -1.06
C SER A 815 32.02 7.75 -2.46
N THR A 816 32.80 8.36 -3.34
CA THR A 816 32.58 8.42 -4.78
C THR A 816 33.62 7.56 -5.48
N ILE A 817 33.17 6.68 -6.37
CA ILE A 817 34.04 5.85 -7.21
C ILE A 817 34.19 6.47 -8.59
N TYR A 818 35.40 6.43 -9.13
CA TYR A 818 35.75 6.95 -10.44
C TYR A 818 36.44 5.90 -11.33
N SER A 819 36.26 6.03 -12.65
CA SER A 819 37.00 5.27 -13.65
C SER A 819 38.42 5.83 -13.85
N ARG A 820 39.27 5.11 -14.61
CA ARG A 820 40.64 5.57 -14.92
C ARG A 820 40.70 6.92 -15.65
N LYS A 821 39.57 7.33 -16.25
CA LYS A 821 39.40 8.61 -16.97
C LYS A 821 38.74 9.69 -16.10
N ASP A 822 38.74 9.53 -14.78
CA ASP A 822 38.14 10.44 -13.80
C ASP A 822 36.63 10.68 -14.00
N LYS A 823 35.93 9.70 -14.61
CA LYS A 823 34.47 9.71 -14.74
C LYS A 823 33.85 9.17 -13.46
N GLU A 824 32.97 9.93 -12.83
CA GLU A 824 32.16 9.48 -11.68
C GLU A 824 31.28 8.29 -12.07
N LEU A 825 31.39 7.20 -11.32
CA LEU A 825 30.63 5.97 -11.54
C LEU A 825 29.49 5.80 -10.52
N GLY A 826 29.66 6.31 -9.29
CA GLY A 826 28.62 6.24 -8.26
C GLY A 826 29.05 6.80 -6.90
N VAL A 827 28.07 7.14 -6.08
CA VAL A 827 28.23 7.74 -4.74
C VAL A 827 27.38 6.96 -3.74
N TYR A 828 28.01 6.44 -2.68
CA TYR A 828 27.34 5.66 -1.64
C TYR A 828 27.90 6.02 -0.26
N ASN A 829 27.03 5.98 0.75
CA ASN A 829 27.47 6.10 2.13
C ASN A 829 27.61 4.71 2.77
N ALA A 830 28.43 4.62 3.81
CA ALA A 830 28.47 3.43 4.65
C ALA A 830 27.09 3.24 5.30
N GLN A 831 26.61 2.01 5.21
CA GLN A 831 25.34 1.57 5.78
C GLN A 831 25.60 0.97 7.17
N ASN A 832 25.13 -0.24 7.41
CA ASN A 832 25.28 -0.98 8.66
C ASN A 832 26.72 -1.45 8.95
N PHE A 833 27.63 -1.51 7.97
CA PHE A 833 29.02 -1.94 8.19
C PHE A 833 29.92 -0.90 8.88
N VAL A 834 29.40 0.01 9.71
CA VAL A 834 30.19 1.00 10.46
C VAL A 834 29.50 1.39 11.75
N LYS A 835 30.27 1.74 12.79
CA LYS A 835 29.72 2.45 13.96
C LYS A 835 29.53 3.93 13.62
N HIS A 836 28.30 4.32 13.33
CA HIS A 836 27.99 5.73 13.08
C HIS A 836 28.18 6.64 14.31
N LYS A 837 28.06 6.10 15.53
CA LYS A 837 28.33 6.86 16.76
C LYS A 837 29.63 6.39 17.38
N LEU A 838 30.58 7.29 17.59
CA LEU A 838 31.87 7.00 18.21
C LEU A 838 32.06 7.76 19.51
N LEU A 839 32.43 7.05 20.57
CA LEU A 839 32.97 7.65 21.78
C LEU A 839 34.32 8.33 21.50
N PRO A 840 34.76 9.25 22.38
CA PRO A 840 36.11 9.82 22.30
C PRO A 840 37.17 8.73 22.23
N LYS A 841 38.11 8.85 21.30
CA LYS A 841 39.21 7.90 21.05
C LYS A 841 38.78 6.51 20.57
N GLU A 842 37.48 6.26 20.38
CA GLU A 842 36.98 5.00 19.84
C GLU A 842 37.36 4.86 18.36
N HIS A 843 37.63 3.61 17.97
CA HIS A 843 37.87 3.22 16.59
C HIS A 843 36.66 2.48 16.04
N THR A 844 36.47 2.55 14.72
CA THR A 844 35.59 1.64 14.00
C THR A 844 36.20 1.24 12.68
N VAL A 845 35.94 0.00 12.30
CA VAL A 845 36.09 -0.45 10.92
C VAL A 845 34.89 0.01 10.08
N PHE A 846 35.07 0.07 8.77
CA PHE A 846 33.98 0.33 7.84
C PHE A 846 34.08 -0.49 6.56
N LYS A 847 32.92 -0.76 5.94
CA LYS A 847 32.80 -1.22 4.55
C LYS A 847 31.72 -0.43 3.82
N ILE A 848 32.04 0.05 2.62
CA ILE A 848 31.07 0.66 1.71
C ILE A 848 30.81 -0.33 0.58
N HIS A 849 29.55 -0.72 0.45
CA HIS A 849 29.04 -1.57 -0.63
C HIS A 849 28.35 -0.70 -1.68
N PHE A 850 28.61 -1.00 -2.95
CA PHE A 850 28.05 -0.26 -4.09
C PHE A 850 26.96 -1.10 -4.75
N GLU A 851 25.69 -0.71 -4.57
CA GLU A 851 24.53 -1.48 -5.03
C GLU A 851 23.88 -0.84 -6.26
N ALA A 852 23.67 -1.59 -7.34
CA ALA A 852 22.81 -1.09 -8.44
C ALA A 852 21.40 -0.78 -7.93
N VAL A 853 20.75 0.18 -8.59
CA VAL A 853 19.30 0.14 -8.72
C VAL A 853 18.97 -1.09 -9.57
N ALA A 854 18.59 -2.16 -8.87
CA ALA A 854 18.17 -3.42 -9.46
C ALA A 854 17.18 -3.20 -10.64
N TRP A 855 17.31 -4.02 -11.69
CA TRP A 855 16.33 -4.17 -12.78
C TRP A 855 16.13 -2.96 -13.71
N GLN A 856 17.19 -2.23 -14.09
CA GLN A 856 17.10 -1.18 -15.13
C GLN A 856 16.68 -1.68 -16.53
N LYS A 857 16.81 -2.98 -16.83
CA LYS A 857 16.41 -3.54 -18.13
C LYS A 857 15.06 -4.26 -18.00
N ILE A 858 14.08 -3.80 -18.79
CA ILE A 858 12.69 -4.32 -18.90
C ILE A 858 12.62 -5.84 -19.20
N LYS A 859 13.74 -6.48 -19.60
CA LYS A 859 13.82 -7.90 -19.98
C LYS A 859 14.32 -8.84 -18.89
N ASP A 860 14.76 -8.32 -17.75
CA ASP A 860 15.28 -9.18 -16.70
C ASP A 860 14.09 -9.87 -15.99
N SER A 861 14.02 -11.19 -16.13
CA SER A 861 12.90 -12.01 -15.64
C SER A 861 12.94 -12.13 -14.13
N ILE A 862 11.80 -11.85 -13.48
CA ILE A 862 11.56 -12.03 -12.05
C ILE A 862 11.88 -13.50 -11.70
N PRO A 863 12.84 -13.79 -10.79
CA PRO A 863 13.08 -15.15 -10.34
C PRO A 863 11.83 -15.69 -9.62
N ALA A 864 11.46 -16.94 -9.89
CA ALA A 864 10.28 -17.57 -9.31
C ALA A 864 10.41 -17.86 -7.80
N VAL A 865 11.63 -17.79 -7.26
CA VAL A 865 11.94 -18.03 -5.85
C VAL A 865 12.78 -16.86 -5.35
N PHE A 866 12.31 -16.25 -4.27
CA PHE A 866 12.97 -15.19 -3.55
C PHE A 866 14.25 -15.71 -2.88
N ASP A 867 15.40 -15.08 -3.18
CA ASP A 867 16.67 -15.34 -2.49
C ASP A 867 17.15 -14.06 -1.78
N PRO A 868 17.15 -14.04 -0.43
CA PRO A 868 17.49 -12.88 0.37
C PRO A 868 18.98 -12.49 0.32
N ASN A 869 19.86 -13.36 -0.18
CA ASN A 869 21.28 -13.05 -0.35
C ASN A 869 21.60 -12.50 -1.75
N THR A 870 20.60 -12.43 -2.65
CA THR A 870 20.79 -11.95 -4.02
C THR A 870 20.62 -10.44 -4.08
N PHE A 871 21.71 -9.71 -3.91
CA PHE A 871 21.79 -8.29 -4.26
C PHE A 871 21.93 -8.12 -5.78
N SER A 872 21.39 -7.04 -6.33
CA SER A 872 21.69 -6.68 -7.72
C SER A 872 23.07 -6.01 -7.77
N PRO A 873 24.10 -6.66 -8.35
CA PRO A 873 25.43 -6.07 -8.44
C PRO A 873 25.36 -4.75 -9.20
N MET A 874 26.16 -3.76 -8.77
CA MET A 874 26.31 -2.53 -9.53
C MET A 874 26.82 -2.85 -10.94
N VAL A 875 26.04 -2.52 -11.96
CA VAL A 875 26.49 -2.62 -13.36
C VAL A 875 27.27 -1.36 -13.67
N TRP A 876 28.59 -1.49 -13.64
CA TRP A 876 29.50 -0.38 -13.90
C TRP A 876 29.55 -0.02 -15.39
N GLU A 877 29.49 1.27 -15.71
CA GLU A 877 29.68 1.74 -17.09
C GLU A 877 31.14 1.63 -17.57
N ASP A 878 32.10 1.61 -16.64
CA ASP A 878 33.54 1.51 -16.87
C ASP A 878 34.20 0.87 -15.62
N VAL A 879 35.46 0.46 -15.70
CA VAL A 879 36.15 -0.24 -14.59
C VAL A 879 36.47 0.76 -13.45
N PRO A 880 35.97 0.54 -12.22
CA PRO A 880 36.37 1.30 -11.04
C PRO A 880 37.88 1.26 -10.81
N SER A 881 38.49 2.39 -10.50
CA SER A 881 39.94 2.44 -10.29
C SER A 881 40.43 3.44 -9.26
N LYS A 882 39.69 4.55 -9.07
CA LYS A 882 39.98 5.58 -8.08
C LYS A 882 38.75 5.80 -7.21
N TYR A 883 38.95 6.32 -6.02
CA TYR A 883 37.87 6.71 -5.13
C TYR A 883 38.26 7.96 -4.32
N ASP A 884 37.25 8.73 -3.91
CA ASP A 884 37.39 9.70 -2.84
C ASP A 884 36.67 9.19 -1.57
N LEU A 885 37.09 9.68 -0.41
CA LEU A 885 36.45 9.36 0.85
C LEU A 885 36.17 10.66 1.61
N GLN A 886 34.91 10.91 1.91
CA GLN A 886 34.44 12.08 2.63
C GLN A 886 33.82 11.65 3.95
N VAL A 887 34.44 12.04 5.05
CA VAL A 887 33.93 11.82 6.41
C VAL A 887 33.38 13.14 6.94
N ALA A 888 32.12 13.17 7.35
CA ALA A 888 31.58 14.27 8.13
C ALA A 888 31.37 13.80 9.57
N ALA A 889 31.92 14.52 10.54
CA ALA A 889 31.78 14.24 11.95
C ALA A 889 30.98 15.36 12.62
N ASN A 890 29.86 15.01 13.24
CA ASN A 890 28.98 15.94 13.94
C ASN A 890 28.92 15.59 15.44
N GLY A 891 28.77 16.59 16.31
CA GLY A 891 28.64 16.32 17.74
C GLY A 891 27.29 15.66 18.05
N SER A 892 27.30 14.52 18.73
CA SER A 892 26.08 13.84 19.20
C SER A 892 26.20 13.46 20.68
N SER A 893 25.06 13.34 21.35
CA SER A 893 24.95 12.87 22.73
C SER A 893 23.95 11.72 22.88
N GLN A 894 23.52 11.13 21.77
CA GLN A 894 22.52 10.06 21.72
C GLN A 894 23.18 8.72 21.34
N ASP A 895 22.60 7.61 21.81
CA ASP A 895 22.98 6.24 21.41
C ASP A 895 24.47 5.86 21.62
N LEU A 896 25.06 6.32 22.73
CA LEU A 896 26.48 6.14 23.06
C LEU A 896 26.80 4.93 23.96
N TYR A 897 25.85 4.01 24.17
CA TYR A 897 26.02 2.89 25.12
C TYR A 897 26.99 1.81 24.61
N ARG A 898 28.01 1.46 25.40
CA ARG A 898 29.09 0.52 25.01
C ARG A 898 29.39 -0.56 26.06
N GLU A 899 28.53 -0.76 27.04
CA GLU A 899 28.80 -1.61 28.22
C GLU A 899 28.59 -3.12 27.97
N ILE A 900 29.00 -3.62 26.79
CA ILE A 900 29.02 -5.04 26.42
C ILE A 900 30.46 -5.48 26.19
N THR A 901 30.80 -6.68 26.65
CA THR A 901 32.11 -7.31 26.40
C THR A 901 31.96 -8.72 25.84
N LEU A 902 32.99 -9.18 25.12
CA LEU A 902 33.14 -10.59 24.74
C LEU A 902 33.56 -11.42 25.96
N ASN A 903 33.04 -12.64 26.05
CA ASN A 903 33.35 -13.61 27.09
C ASN A 903 33.37 -15.04 26.52
N ASP A 904 34.21 -15.91 27.10
CA ASP A 904 34.33 -17.34 26.76
C ASP A 904 34.40 -17.65 25.25
N LEU A 905 35.23 -16.88 24.50
CA LEU A 905 35.37 -17.02 23.05
C LEU A 905 36.10 -18.32 22.68
N LYS A 906 35.56 -19.04 21.69
CA LYS A 906 36.10 -20.28 21.13
C LYS A 906 36.12 -20.22 19.61
N VAL A 907 37.23 -20.67 19.02
CA VAL A 907 37.39 -20.82 17.58
C VAL A 907 37.63 -22.29 17.29
N GLU A 908 36.68 -22.95 16.64
CA GLU A 908 36.75 -24.37 16.32
C GLU A 908 36.25 -24.60 14.89
N ASN A 909 37.01 -25.33 14.07
CA ASN A 909 36.60 -25.76 12.71
C ASN A 909 36.06 -24.63 11.80
N GLY A 910 36.70 -23.47 11.77
CA GLY A 910 36.25 -22.33 10.95
C GLY A 910 35.02 -21.60 11.50
N LYS A 911 34.60 -21.87 12.74
CA LYS A 911 33.47 -21.25 13.40
C LYS A 911 33.91 -20.54 14.68
N VAL A 912 33.43 -19.32 14.87
CA VAL A 912 33.69 -18.51 16.08
C VAL A 912 32.42 -18.48 16.90
N SER A 913 32.52 -18.85 18.19
CA SER A 913 31.40 -18.82 19.13
C SER A 913 31.85 -18.25 20.47
N GLY A 914 30.92 -17.67 21.22
CA GLY A 914 31.20 -17.11 22.53
C GLY A 914 29.96 -16.50 23.15
N TYR A 915 30.14 -15.70 24.19
CA TYR A 915 29.06 -14.96 24.84
C TYR A 915 29.35 -13.46 24.84
N LEU A 916 28.31 -12.67 24.65
CA LEU A 916 28.30 -11.25 24.94
C LEU A 916 27.78 -11.03 26.36
N TYR A 917 28.55 -10.39 27.22
CA TYR A 917 28.17 -10.09 28.59
C TYR A 917 27.88 -8.59 28.74
N ASN A 918 26.70 -8.26 29.24
CA ASN A 918 26.34 -6.87 29.57
C ASN A 918 26.74 -6.58 31.01
N TYR A 919 27.80 -5.79 31.19
CA TYR A 919 28.24 -5.35 32.51
C TYR A 919 27.65 -3.98 32.90
N GLY A 920 26.79 -3.43 32.06
CA GLY A 920 26.18 -2.13 32.22
C GLY A 920 24.73 -2.16 32.66
N ILE A 921 24.13 -0.97 32.76
CA ILE A 921 22.81 -0.77 33.39
C ILE A 921 21.61 -0.76 32.44
N SER A 922 21.82 -0.74 31.13
CA SER A 922 20.74 -0.68 30.13
C SER A 922 20.61 -1.97 29.32
N ASP A 923 19.38 -2.30 28.90
CA ASP A 923 19.10 -3.43 28.02
C ASP A 923 19.60 -3.14 26.59
N VAL A 924 20.50 -3.98 26.06
CA VAL A 924 20.94 -3.89 24.66
C VAL A 924 20.03 -4.72 23.79
N THR A 925 19.15 -4.06 23.05
CA THR A 925 18.09 -4.72 22.26
C THR A 925 18.63 -5.43 21.02
N ILE A 926 19.55 -4.79 20.28
CA ILE A 926 20.18 -5.39 19.08
C ILE A 926 21.68 -5.14 19.14
N PRO A 927 22.48 -6.14 19.53
CA PRO A 927 23.94 -6.11 19.40
C PRO A 927 24.35 -6.46 17.97
N GLN A 928 25.16 -5.60 17.35
CA GLN A 928 25.83 -5.86 16.09
C GLN A 928 27.31 -6.15 16.35
N LEU A 929 27.82 -7.20 15.72
CA LEU A 929 29.23 -7.55 15.67
C LEU A 929 29.81 -7.07 14.35
N LEU A 930 30.84 -6.22 14.41
CA LEU A 930 31.66 -5.85 13.27
C LEU A 930 32.97 -6.65 13.34
N ILE A 931 33.13 -7.56 12.39
CA ILE A 931 34.25 -8.51 12.34
C ILE A 931 35.21 -8.01 11.27
N SER A 932 36.45 -7.76 11.66
CA SER A 932 37.51 -7.30 10.76
C SER A 932 38.59 -8.36 10.63
N TYR A 933 38.97 -8.66 9.39
CA TYR A 933 39.91 -9.71 9.02
C TYR A 933 41.26 -9.09 8.66
N TYR A 934 42.33 -9.65 9.21
CA TYR A 934 43.70 -9.15 9.06
C TYR A 934 44.65 -10.24 8.57
N ASN A 935 45.60 -9.85 7.72
CA ASN A 935 46.69 -10.74 7.28
C ASN A 935 47.84 -10.82 8.31
N ASN A 936 48.87 -11.61 8.00
CA ASN A 936 50.07 -11.76 8.84
C ASN A 936 50.81 -10.43 9.12
N ASN A 937 50.67 -9.45 8.22
CA ASN A 937 51.26 -8.12 8.33
C ASN A 937 50.36 -7.12 9.09
N ASN A 938 49.26 -7.60 9.69
CA ASN A 938 48.23 -6.79 10.36
C ASN A 938 47.53 -5.77 9.45
N GLU A 939 47.45 -6.04 8.15
CA GLU A 939 46.69 -5.22 7.20
C GLU A 939 45.25 -5.72 7.11
N LEU A 940 44.28 -4.79 7.07
CA LEU A 940 42.88 -5.14 6.89
C LEU A 940 42.63 -5.70 5.48
N VAL A 941 41.92 -6.82 5.45
CA VAL A 941 41.63 -7.64 4.26
C VAL A 941 40.13 -7.60 3.96
N TRP A 942 39.28 -7.71 4.98
CA TRP A 942 37.83 -7.72 4.83
C TRP A 942 37.12 -7.25 6.10
N VAL A 943 35.86 -6.81 5.94
CA VAL A 943 34.96 -6.46 7.05
C VAL A 943 33.63 -7.16 6.82
N GLN A 944 33.18 -7.89 7.83
CA GLN A 944 31.89 -8.59 7.90
C GLN A 944 31.08 -8.02 9.06
N GLU A 945 29.77 -8.15 8.98
CA GLU A 945 28.90 -7.92 10.12
C GLU A 945 28.16 -9.21 10.48
N ASP A 946 27.74 -9.29 11.74
CA ASP A 946 26.78 -10.27 12.20
C ASP A 946 25.85 -9.63 13.24
N ILE A 947 24.59 -10.08 13.31
CA ILE A 947 23.58 -9.50 14.21
C ILE A 947 23.15 -10.55 15.22
N VAL A 948 23.30 -10.23 16.50
CA VAL A 948 22.83 -11.09 17.58
C VAL A 948 21.32 -10.91 17.74
N MET A 949 20.58 -12.00 17.61
CA MET A 949 19.12 -11.97 17.55
C MET A 949 18.45 -11.68 18.90
N GLN A 950 19.12 -12.02 20.00
CA GLN A 950 18.61 -11.89 21.37
C GLN A 950 19.12 -10.62 22.04
N THR A 951 18.25 -10.03 22.88
CA THR A 951 18.61 -8.89 23.75
C THR A 951 19.56 -9.32 24.86
N ILE A 952 20.47 -8.43 25.24
CA ILE A 952 21.40 -8.65 26.36
C ILE A 952 21.03 -7.71 27.49
N ARG A 953 20.41 -8.27 28.53
CA ARG A 953 20.05 -7.54 29.75
C ARG A 953 21.24 -7.33 30.68
N PRO A 954 21.22 -6.32 31.57
CA PRO A 954 22.22 -6.11 32.61
C PRO A 954 22.61 -7.38 33.36
N GLN A 955 23.92 -7.57 33.54
CA GLN A 955 24.56 -8.72 34.18
C GLN A 955 24.22 -10.09 33.57
N ARG A 956 23.83 -10.12 32.29
CA ARG A 956 23.50 -11.36 31.58
C ARG A 956 24.41 -11.61 30.42
N LYS A 957 24.43 -12.88 30.00
CA LYS A 957 25.16 -13.34 28.83
C LYS A 957 24.19 -13.72 27.72
N SER A 958 24.51 -13.37 26.48
CA SER A 958 23.83 -13.91 25.29
C SER A 958 24.86 -14.63 24.41
N PRO A 959 24.57 -15.83 23.92
CA PRO A 959 25.48 -16.50 22.98
C PRO A 959 25.51 -15.77 21.64
N PHE A 960 26.62 -15.88 20.93
CA PHE A 960 26.75 -15.50 19.52
C PHE A 960 27.59 -16.54 18.78
N GLU A 961 27.36 -16.64 17.47
CA GLU A 961 28.06 -17.58 16.61
C GLU A 961 28.06 -17.07 15.17
N PHE A 962 29.24 -17.10 14.53
CA PHE A 962 29.35 -16.86 13.09
C PHE A 962 30.39 -17.79 12.45
N GLN A 963 30.23 -18.02 11.14
CA GLN A 963 31.20 -18.77 10.35
C GLN A 963 32.24 -17.84 9.74
N LEU A 964 33.49 -18.29 9.74
CA LEU A 964 34.58 -17.65 9.01
C LEU A 964 34.41 -17.95 7.53
N GLU A 965 34.29 -16.90 6.72
CA GLU A 965 34.13 -17.04 5.27
C GLU A 965 35.49 -17.10 4.56
N ASN A 966 35.50 -17.75 3.39
CA ASN A 966 36.60 -17.67 2.45
C ASN A 966 36.30 -16.57 1.44
N PHE A 967 37.26 -15.68 1.19
CA PHE A 967 37.10 -14.54 0.29
C PHE A 967 38.05 -14.65 -0.89
N ASP A 968 37.58 -14.35 -2.11
CA ASP A 968 38.42 -14.20 -3.29
C ASP A 968 38.69 -12.71 -3.54
N CYS A 969 39.52 -12.12 -2.67
CA CYS A 969 39.80 -10.69 -2.70
C CYS A 969 41.01 -10.32 -3.56
N TYR A 970 40.84 -9.33 -4.44
CA TYR A 970 41.90 -8.71 -5.24
C TYR A 970 42.20 -7.29 -4.73
N PHE A 971 43.47 -7.02 -4.44
CA PHE A 971 43.93 -5.80 -3.73
C PHE A 971 44.74 -4.81 -4.59
N ASN A 972 44.81 -4.99 -5.92
CA ASN A 972 45.72 -4.27 -6.82
C ASN A 972 45.26 -2.86 -7.26
N TYR A 973 44.50 -2.14 -6.42
CA TYR A 973 44.01 -0.79 -6.72
C TYR A 973 44.85 0.28 -6.01
N HIS A 974 45.13 1.38 -6.72
CA HIS A 974 45.99 2.46 -6.20
C HIS A 974 45.31 3.21 -5.05
N GLN A 975 46.01 3.38 -3.93
CA GLN A 975 45.51 4.11 -2.75
C GLN A 975 46.04 5.54 -2.77
N GLU A 976 45.25 6.48 -3.28
CA GLU A 976 45.60 7.90 -3.23
C GLU A 976 45.09 8.50 -1.91
N LYS A 977 45.97 8.56 -0.89
CA LYS A 977 45.67 9.17 0.42
C LYS A 977 45.25 10.64 0.32
N ASP A 978 45.68 11.32 -0.75
CA ASP A 978 45.37 12.71 -1.06
C ASP A 978 43.87 12.96 -1.28
N ASN A 979 43.07 11.91 -1.51
CA ASN A 979 41.63 11.99 -1.75
C ASN A 979 40.77 11.65 -0.52
N TRP A 980 41.35 11.68 0.68
CA TRP A 980 40.62 11.46 1.95
C TRP A 980 40.38 12.80 2.65
N PHE A 981 39.10 13.12 2.88
CA PHE A 981 38.66 14.36 3.49
C PHE A 981 37.85 14.10 4.75
N VAL A 982 38.12 14.87 5.81
CA VAL A 982 37.33 14.87 7.03
C VAL A 982 36.87 16.30 7.32
N ASN A 983 35.57 16.50 7.50
CA ASN A 983 34.94 17.82 7.66
C ASN A 983 35.35 18.82 6.55
N GLY A 984 35.61 18.32 5.34
CA GLY A 984 36.04 19.10 4.19
C GLY A 984 37.53 19.47 4.14
N LEU A 985 38.35 19.00 5.08
CA LEU A 985 39.80 19.20 5.11
C LEU A 985 40.55 17.91 4.75
N PRO A 986 41.74 17.98 4.11
CA PRO A 986 42.58 16.80 3.88
C PRO A 986 42.92 16.07 5.18
N ASN A 987 42.88 14.74 5.16
CA ASN A 987 43.12 13.90 6.33
C ASN A 987 44.53 14.10 6.94
N ASP A 988 45.53 14.41 6.12
CA ASP A 988 46.91 14.63 6.59
C ASP A 988 47.06 15.91 7.44
N ASP A 989 46.29 16.96 7.15
CA ASP A 989 46.28 18.21 7.95
C ASP A 989 45.76 17.97 9.37
N ILE A 990 44.87 16.98 9.53
CA ILE A 990 44.31 16.57 10.80
C ILE A 990 45.29 15.70 11.57
N LYS A 991 45.93 14.75 10.87
CA LYS A 991 46.94 13.84 11.44
C LYS A 991 48.07 14.59 12.13
N GLN A 992 48.57 15.68 11.53
CA GLN A 992 49.67 16.46 12.09
C GLN A 992 49.36 17.08 13.46
N LYS A 993 48.09 17.32 13.79
CA LYS A 993 47.70 17.97 15.06
C LYS A 993 47.73 17.04 16.28
N TYR A 994 47.83 15.72 16.09
CA TYR A 994 47.65 14.73 17.18
C TYR A 994 48.70 13.59 17.23
N LEU A 995 49.75 13.65 16.40
CA LEU A 995 50.81 12.62 16.34
C LEU A 995 51.51 12.35 17.68
N GLU A 996 51.66 13.36 18.56
CA GLU A 996 52.40 13.24 19.82
C GLU A 996 51.73 12.33 20.86
N TYR A 997 50.43 12.05 20.74
CA TYR A 997 49.63 11.29 21.72
C TYR A 997 49.22 9.90 21.24
N ARG A 998 49.75 9.43 20.10
CA ARG A 998 49.32 8.19 19.43
C ARG A 998 50.11 6.97 19.91
N ASN A 999 49.41 5.89 20.24
CA ASN A 999 50.02 4.60 20.56
C ASN A 999 49.40 3.47 19.71
N ASP A 1000 50.00 3.22 18.54
CA ASP A 1000 49.52 2.22 17.59
C ASP A 1000 49.58 0.77 18.14
N SER A 1001 50.39 0.50 19.17
CA SER A 1001 50.50 -0.84 19.76
C SER A 1001 49.24 -1.29 20.51
N LEU A 1002 48.43 -0.35 21.00
CA LEU A 1002 47.19 -0.65 21.71
C LEU A 1002 46.11 -1.18 20.77
N PHE A 1003 46.16 -0.82 19.48
CA PHE A 1003 45.16 -1.24 18.51
C PHE A 1003 45.20 -2.76 18.23
N TYR A 1004 46.41 -3.34 18.27
CA TYR A 1004 46.64 -4.74 17.90
C TYR A 1004 46.55 -5.72 19.09
N LYS A 1005 46.22 -5.22 20.30
CA LYS A 1005 46.18 -6.06 21.51
C LYS A 1005 45.06 -7.10 21.51
N ASP A 1006 43.95 -6.81 20.84
CA ASP A 1006 42.72 -7.61 20.90
C ASP A 1006 42.53 -8.52 19.67
N PHE A 1007 43.61 -8.85 18.96
CA PHE A 1007 43.56 -9.74 17.80
C PHE A 1007 43.39 -11.20 18.23
N ILE A 1008 42.43 -11.87 17.60
CA ILE A 1008 42.15 -13.29 17.78
C ILE A 1008 42.78 -14.04 16.60
N SER A 1009 43.66 -14.98 16.87
CA SER A 1009 44.27 -15.82 15.83
C SER A 1009 43.24 -16.79 15.25
N VAL A 1010 43.18 -16.88 13.93
CA VAL A 1010 42.29 -17.80 13.19
C VAL A 1010 43.02 -18.40 11.98
N GLU A 1011 42.50 -19.50 11.44
CA GLU A 1011 43.02 -20.11 10.21
C GLU A 1011 42.13 -19.71 9.03
N GLY A 1012 42.72 -19.06 8.02
CA GLY A 1012 42.07 -18.67 6.78
C GLY A 1012 43.08 -18.48 5.64
N ASP A 1013 42.62 -18.44 4.40
CA ASP A 1013 43.50 -18.44 3.22
C ASP A 1013 44.26 -17.11 3.05
N ILE A 1014 43.57 -15.98 3.22
CA ILE A 1014 44.13 -14.62 3.01
C ILE A 1014 44.23 -13.80 4.30
N TYR A 1015 43.78 -14.35 5.43
CA TYR A 1015 43.80 -13.73 6.75
C TYR A 1015 44.28 -14.74 7.80
N SER A 1016 44.86 -14.24 8.89
CA SER A 1016 45.34 -15.07 10.02
C SER A 1016 44.86 -14.57 11.38
N LYS A 1017 44.21 -13.41 11.41
CA LYS A 1017 43.71 -12.77 12.63
C LYS A 1017 42.39 -12.09 12.36
N ILE A 1018 41.54 -12.03 13.38
CA ILE A 1018 40.31 -11.23 13.37
C ILE A 1018 40.25 -10.31 14.59
N LYS A 1019 39.46 -9.25 14.48
CA LYS A 1019 39.04 -8.41 15.61
C LYS A 1019 37.53 -8.22 15.55
N ILE A 1020 36.88 -8.34 16.70
CA ILE A 1020 35.42 -8.19 16.84
C ILE A 1020 35.15 -6.89 17.60
N GLU A 1021 34.41 -5.98 16.97
CA GLU A 1021 33.94 -4.73 17.56
C GLU A 1021 32.42 -4.78 17.74
N ILE A 1022 31.89 -4.25 18.84
CA ILE A 1022 30.45 -4.34 19.14
C ILE A 1022 29.80 -2.97 18.98
N ASN A 1023 28.67 -2.92 18.27
CA ASN A 1023 27.80 -1.75 18.12
C ASN A 1023 26.42 -2.06 18.68
N ASN A 1024 25.95 -1.28 19.65
CA ASN A 1024 24.74 -1.59 20.41
C ASN A 1024 23.60 -0.65 20.02
N TYR A 1025 22.46 -1.21 19.63
CA TYR A 1025 21.21 -0.49 19.51
C TYR A 1025 20.31 -0.74 20.72
N ILE A 1026 19.79 0.34 21.31
CA ILE A 1026 18.83 0.31 22.41
C ILE A 1026 17.46 0.76 21.87
N GLY A 1027 16.47 -0.11 21.97
CA GLY A 1027 15.11 0.18 21.50
C GLY A 1027 14.42 1.31 22.25
N SER A 1028 14.56 1.30 23.59
CA SER A 1028 13.99 2.30 24.50
C SER A 1028 15.11 2.89 25.37
N PRO A 1029 15.87 3.87 24.86
CA PRO A 1029 16.89 4.55 25.66
C PRO A 1029 16.22 5.37 26.77
N ASP A 1030 16.83 5.36 27.97
CA ASP A 1030 16.35 6.06 29.17
C ASP A 1030 16.41 7.60 29.08
#